data_AF-A0A317H1C1-F1
#
_entry.id   AF-A0A317H1C1-F1
#
_cell.length_a   1.000
_cell.length_b   1.000
_cell.length_c   1.000
_cell.angle_alpha   90.00
_cell.angle_beta   90.00
_cell.angle_gamma   90.00
#
_symmetry.space_group_name_H-M   'P 1'
#
loop_
_entity.id
_entity.type
_entity.pdbx_description
1 polymer ?
#
loop_
_entity_poly.entity_id
_entity_poly.type
_entity_poly.pdbx_seq_one_letter_code
_entity_poly.pdbx_strand_id
1 'polypeptide(L)'
;MKPPAMLSKPIKLDPRIFQAVFQTFFLCYGLVILNWKPEWIHFLMSLGGCVVFSYLVFAIQSGEWKMRLRNGGWRFWFLSSLISGLSLCLLLKTNHWYTSLLAGFLTVASKFIFKFGRKHIFNPSAFGIVATMIVTKDAWLSPGQWGANTVFFFLTITLGTIVVTRVQKLDTSLGFILAFVGLLYWRQIIILGWQPDYFIHSVSSGSLLLFSFFMISDPKTSPDHPAARIIWSVVMGIATFYLVAFFWIDNAAIWVLVFSAPLVPLFNQIFKSNSFEWRSSTVTIPFTSFFKKIIMKPFNKKIAALFILIVMISHDTFAFCGFYVSKADGTLKNKTSQVIVVHDGNRSVITMYNDFKGDPKDFAMVVPVPVVLKRSDIKVIEPGIFNLLNEYSKPRLVEYYDENPCNIRNEERNKLAPQAADVAVIGYGSAEKANKVTVEAKYLVGEYDILILSAKESSGLKDWLNENGYKIPNGAEEVLDPYIKSNLKFFVVKVNEKEKKKLSENFLRPIQISFNSPRFMLPIRLGMANAEGDQDMIVYAFTKSGRIECTNYRTVALPTGNKIPLFVQSNFANFYSNLFQYQWNKDGKSVAMVEYAWNVSPTNYVKCDPCVAIPPSDRDLQQAGVWWLKTRDWSDYSDVQNPSDYSDYSDNVYFTRLHIRYNREFFPQDLMFAETPNKENYQARYIITHPATGEFNCDAGRKYLNDLRQRRRAELDNLSSLTGKSYTDWDVVAKNSQEEKAMPDGATYASVNADIYSSDKKNNGILIATLGLVGLASVVSLRRQRNRN
;
A
#
# COMPACT_ATOMS: atom_id res chain seq x y z
N MET A 1 -12.21 -48.60 45.09
CA MET A 1 -10.95 -48.14 44.44
C MET A 1 -11.05 -46.65 44.15
N LYS A 2 -10.03 -45.84 44.44
CA LYS A 2 -9.97 -44.43 43.98
C LYS A 2 -9.56 -44.40 42.50
N PRO A 3 -10.13 -43.52 41.65
CA PRO A 3 -9.64 -43.34 40.29
C PRO A 3 -8.22 -42.74 40.32
N PRO A 4 -7.35 -43.08 39.34
CA PRO A 4 -5.97 -42.60 39.33
C PRO A 4 -5.93 -41.08 39.14
N ALA A 5 -5.21 -40.39 40.03
CA ALA A 5 -4.96 -38.97 39.88
C ALA A 5 -4.04 -38.73 38.67
N MET A 6 -4.60 -38.24 37.56
CA MET A 6 -3.79 -37.72 36.46
C MET A 6 -2.98 -36.52 36.95
N LEU A 7 -1.70 -36.76 37.20
CA LEU A 7 -0.66 -35.75 37.43
C LEU A 7 -0.49 -34.88 36.19
N SER A 8 -1.38 -33.88 36.04
CA SER A 8 -1.17 -32.76 35.12
C SER A 8 0.00 -31.92 35.63
N LYS A 9 1.23 -32.32 35.27
CA LYS A 9 2.45 -31.60 35.65
C LYS A 9 2.32 -30.14 35.19
N PRO A 10 2.43 -29.15 36.10
CA PRO A 10 2.31 -27.75 35.74
C PRO A 10 3.43 -27.33 34.77
N ILE A 11 3.06 -26.97 33.54
CA ILE A 11 4.01 -26.47 32.55
C ILE A 11 4.32 -25.00 32.87
N LYS A 12 5.58 -24.74 33.23
CA LYS A 12 6.13 -23.38 33.32
C LYS A 12 6.54 -22.92 31.92
N LEU A 13 5.75 -22.02 31.31
CA LEU A 13 6.13 -21.37 30.05
C LEU A 13 6.92 -20.08 30.30
N ASP A 14 7.90 -19.84 29.44
CA ASP A 14 8.61 -18.56 29.34
C ASP A 14 7.71 -17.56 28.59
N PRO A 15 7.41 -16.36 29.15
CA PRO A 15 6.55 -15.37 28.49
C PRO A 15 7.04 -14.94 27.09
N ARG A 16 8.33 -15.05 26.80
CA ARG A 16 8.91 -14.75 25.48
C ARG A 16 8.44 -15.70 24.38
N ILE A 17 8.03 -16.93 24.74
CA ILE A 17 7.42 -17.86 23.78
C ILE A 17 6.11 -17.27 23.22
N PHE A 18 5.32 -16.59 24.04
CA PHE A 18 4.10 -15.92 23.57
C PHE A 18 4.44 -14.80 22.58
N GLN A 19 5.42 -13.93 22.89
CA GLN A 19 5.87 -12.87 21.98
C GLN A 19 6.30 -13.44 20.62
N ALA A 20 7.17 -14.46 20.61
CA ALA A 20 7.62 -15.11 19.38
C ALA A 20 6.46 -15.76 18.59
N VAL A 21 5.53 -16.45 19.26
CA VAL A 21 4.34 -17.06 18.63
C VAL A 21 3.44 -16.00 18.01
N PHE A 22 3.18 -14.89 18.70
CA PHE A 22 2.33 -13.81 18.16
C PHE A 22 2.99 -13.07 17.00
N GLN A 23 4.28 -12.75 17.07
CA GLN A 23 4.99 -12.16 15.94
C GLN A 23 5.02 -13.11 14.72
N THR A 24 5.24 -14.41 14.95
CA THR A 24 5.14 -15.44 13.90
C THR A 24 3.72 -15.48 13.31
N PHE A 25 2.68 -15.43 14.15
CA PHE A 25 1.29 -15.38 13.70
C PHE A 25 0.99 -14.12 12.87
N PHE A 26 1.48 -12.94 13.26
CA PHE A 26 1.34 -11.72 12.47
C PHE A 26 2.10 -11.79 11.14
N LEU A 27 3.27 -12.42 11.10
CA LEU A 27 4.02 -12.63 9.86
C LEU A 27 3.27 -13.58 8.91
N CYS A 28 2.74 -14.69 9.44
CA CYS A 28 1.87 -15.60 8.70
C CYS A 28 0.57 -14.91 8.23
N TYR A 29 -0.02 -14.04 9.03
CA TYR A 29 -1.20 -13.26 8.65
C TYR A 29 -0.89 -12.29 7.50
N GLY A 30 0.26 -11.58 7.55
CA GLY A 30 0.73 -10.73 6.46
C GLY A 30 0.92 -11.51 5.16
N LEU A 31 1.58 -12.67 5.22
CA LEU A 31 1.84 -13.51 4.04
C LEU A 31 0.58 -14.18 3.47
N VAL A 32 -0.30 -14.73 4.32
CA VAL A 32 -1.43 -15.58 3.89
C VAL A 32 -2.73 -14.78 3.69
N ILE A 33 -3.02 -13.82 4.57
CA ILE A 33 -4.28 -13.06 4.53
C ILE A 33 -4.09 -11.74 3.77
N LEU A 34 -3.02 -11.00 4.08
CA LEU A 34 -2.72 -9.74 3.38
C LEU A 34 -1.96 -9.93 2.05
N ASN A 35 -1.66 -11.18 1.65
CA ASN A 35 -0.96 -11.51 0.41
C ASN A 35 0.36 -10.74 0.20
N TRP A 36 1.11 -10.49 1.28
CA TRP A 36 2.42 -9.83 1.17
C TRP A 36 3.36 -10.63 0.26
N LYS A 37 4.09 -9.90 -0.61
CA LYS A 37 5.14 -10.48 -1.45
C LYS A 37 6.16 -11.23 -0.56
N PRO A 38 6.44 -12.52 -0.82
CA PRO A 38 7.30 -13.30 0.06
C PRO A 38 8.79 -12.95 -0.13
N GLU A 39 9.30 -12.09 0.74
CA GLU A 39 10.68 -11.61 0.78
C GLU A 39 11.63 -12.60 1.50
N TRP A 40 11.60 -13.88 1.11
CA TRP A 40 12.27 -14.98 1.82
C TRP A 40 13.74 -14.71 2.15
N ILE A 41 14.49 -14.11 1.23
CA ILE A 41 15.91 -13.79 1.44
C ILE A 41 16.11 -12.73 2.53
N HIS A 42 15.28 -11.69 2.57
CA HIS A 42 15.37 -10.63 3.59
C HIS A 42 14.95 -11.16 4.97
N PHE A 43 13.94 -12.04 5.01
CA PHE A 43 13.54 -12.72 6.25
C PHE A 43 14.65 -13.64 6.77
N LEU A 44 15.27 -14.43 5.89
CA LEU A 44 16.36 -15.34 6.25
C LEU A 44 17.61 -14.57 6.73
N MET A 45 17.97 -13.46 6.08
CA MET A 45 19.08 -12.61 6.52
C MET A 45 18.80 -11.90 7.85
N SER A 46 17.57 -11.41 8.07
CA SER A 46 17.18 -10.74 9.32
C SER A 46 17.16 -11.71 10.51
N LEU A 47 16.47 -12.85 10.36
CA LEU A 47 16.35 -13.88 11.40
C LEU A 47 17.67 -14.62 11.62
N GLY A 48 18.29 -15.10 10.53
CA GLY A 48 19.57 -15.80 10.55
C GLY A 48 20.68 -14.93 11.11
N GLY A 49 20.78 -13.67 10.65
CA GLY A 49 21.70 -12.68 11.21
C GLY A 49 21.52 -12.49 12.71
N CYS A 50 20.29 -12.22 13.18
CA CYS A 50 20.04 -12.04 14.61
C CYS A 50 20.45 -13.24 15.47
N VAL A 51 20.23 -14.48 14.98
CA VAL A 51 20.61 -15.71 15.68
C VAL A 51 22.12 -15.94 15.63
N VAL A 52 22.74 -15.80 14.46
CA VAL A 52 24.19 -16.03 14.26
C VAL A 52 25.02 -14.99 15.02
N PHE A 53 24.74 -13.70 14.88
CA PHE A 53 25.48 -12.66 15.59
C PHE A 53 25.34 -12.80 17.12
N SER A 54 24.16 -13.16 17.62
CA SER A 54 23.98 -13.43 19.05
C SER A 54 24.77 -14.64 19.51
N TYR A 55 24.76 -15.74 18.74
CA TYR A 55 25.57 -16.93 19.03
C TYR A 55 27.08 -16.58 19.06
N LEU A 56 27.58 -15.83 18.08
CA LEU A 56 28.98 -15.39 18.01
C LEU A 56 29.36 -14.56 19.24
N VAL A 57 28.56 -13.54 19.61
CA VAL A 57 28.83 -12.70 20.79
C VAL A 57 28.84 -13.53 22.07
N PHE A 58 27.92 -14.48 22.23
CA PHE A 58 27.91 -15.37 23.39
C PHE A 58 29.08 -16.36 23.41
N ALA A 59 29.49 -16.92 22.26
CA ALA A 59 30.64 -17.82 22.15
C ALA A 59 31.96 -17.11 22.48
N ILE A 60 32.10 -15.85 22.04
CA ILE A 60 33.24 -14.98 22.39
C ILE A 60 33.23 -14.69 23.90
N GLN A 61 32.07 -14.37 24.49
CA GLN A 61 31.96 -14.09 25.93
C GLN A 61 32.16 -15.32 26.83
N SER A 62 31.88 -16.53 26.36
CA SER A 62 32.08 -17.78 27.12
C SER A 62 33.43 -18.46 26.88
N GLY A 63 34.17 -18.09 25.82
CA GLY A 63 35.34 -18.83 25.36
C GLY A 63 35.03 -20.22 24.78
N GLU A 64 33.75 -20.62 24.71
CA GLU A 64 33.31 -21.95 24.29
C GLU A 64 32.55 -21.90 22.95
N TRP A 65 33.23 -22.25 21.87
CA TRP A 65 32.60 -22.43 20.54
C TRP A 65 31.63 -23.62 20.53
N LYS A 66 32.01 -24.74 21.16
CA LYS A 66 31.14 -25.91 21.36
C LYS A 66 30.18 -25.68 22.54
N MET A 67 29.30 -24.68 22.44
CA MET A 67 28.32 -24.34 23.48
C MET A 67 27.62 -25.59 24.01
N ARG A 68 27.85 -25.90 25.28
CA ARG A 68 27.26 -27.07 25.92
C ARG A 68 25.75 -26.88 26.06
N LEU A 69 24.97 -27.45 25.14
CA LEU A 69 23.49 -27.46 25.10
C LEU A 69 22.82 -27.96 26.41
N ARG A 70 23.60 -28.48 27.35
CA ARG A 70 23.20 -29.30 28.50
C ARG A 70 22.49 -28.54 29.63
N ASN A 71 22.67 -27.22 29.77
CA ASN A 71 22.13 -26.43 30.89
C ASN A 71 21.00 -25.45 30.50
N GLY A 72 20.41 -25.56 29.30
CA GLY A 72 19.22 -24.79 28.91
C GLY A 72 19.40 -23.28 28.66
N GLY A 73 20.56 -22.69 29.00
CA GLY A 73 20.87 -21.26 28.79
C GLY A 73 20.73 -20.79 27.34
N TRP A 74 20.89 -21.70 26.36
CA TRP A 74 20.68 -21.42 24.94
C TRP A 74 19.27 -20.88 24.64
N ARG A 75 18.24 -21.36 25.35
CA ARG A 75 16.86 -20.89 25.19
C ARG A 75 16.73 -19.39 25.50
N PHE A 76 17.54 -18.86 26.42
CA PHE A 76 17.44 -17.47 26.84
C PHE A 76 17.91 -16.49 25.74
N TRP A 77 19.06 -16.76 25.13
CA TRP A 77 19.58 -15.89 24.06
C TRP A 77 18.88 -16.15 22.73
N PHE A 78 18.56 -17.41 22.42
CA PHE A 78 17.87 -17.77 21.18
C PHE A 78 16.49 -17.11 21.08
N LEU A 79 15.64 -17.22 22.12
CA LEU A 79 14.31 -16.59 22.11
C LEU A 79 14.38 -15.06 21.99
N SER A 80 15.34 -14.40 22.67
CA SER A 80 15.53 -12.95 22.52
C SER A 80 15.99 -12.54 21.12
N SER A 81 16.78 -13.39 20.45
CA SER A 81 17.27 -13.15 19.09
C SER A 81 16.16 -13.36 18.07
N LEU A 82 15.37 -14.42 18.25
CA LEU A 82 14.21 -14.75 17.43
C LEU A 82 13.15 -13.63 17.45
N ILE A 83 12.81 -13.11 18.64
CA ILE A 83 11.85 -11.99 18.79
C ILE A 83 12.33 -10.73 18.07
N SER A 84 13.63 -10.41 18.17
CA SER A 84 14.20 -9.26 17.47
C SER A 84 14.23 -9.46 15.96
N GLY A 85 14.63 -10.65 15.47
CA GLY A 85 14.62 -10.96 14.04
C GLY A 85 13.21 -10.99 13.43
N LEU A 86 12.23 -11.57 14.12
CA LEU A 86 10.82 -11.51 13.72
C LEU A 86 10.31 -10.06 13.69
N SER A 87 10.72 -9.22 14.64
CA SER A 87 10.39 -7.80 14.64
C SER A 87 10.99 -7.03 13.46
N LEU A 88 12.15 -7.46 12.92
CA LEU A 88 12.70 -6.89 11.68
C LEU A 88 11.84 -7.32 10.48
N CYS A 89 11.55 -8.62 10.34
CA CYS A 89 10.73 -9.16 9.24
C CYS A 89 9.31 -8.56 9.15
N LEU A 90 8.77 -8.08 10.27
CA LEU A 90 7.43 -7.49 10.35
C LEU A 90 7.36 -6.00 9.97
N LEU A 91 8.49 -5.30 9.93
CA LEU A 91 8.50 -3.83 9.87
C LEU A 91 9.47 -3.27 8.83
N LEU A 92 10.69 -3.82 8.78
CA LEU A 92 11.77 -3.29 7.94
C LEU A 92 11.63 -3.78 6.49
N LYS A 93 11.71 -2.83 5.55
CA LYS A 93 11.87 -3.08 4.11
C LYS A 93 13.23 -2.56 3.64
N THR A 94 13.84 -3.26 2.68
CA THR A 94 15.19 -2.97 2.17
C THR A 94 15.32 -3.40 0.72
N ASN A 95 15.98 -2.64 -0.15
CA ASN A 95 16.26 -3.08 -1.52
C ASN A 95 17.20 -4.29 -1.58
N HIS A 96 18.14 -4.39 -0.63
CA HIS A 96 19.21 -5.39 -0.69
C HIS A 96 19.25 -6.30 0.55
N TRP A 97 19.58 -7.57 0.32
CA TRP A 97 19.65 -8.60 1.37
C TRP A 97 20.74 -8.31 2.42
N TYR A 98 21.83 -7.66 2.02
CA TYR A 98 22.93 -7.29 2.93
C TYR A 98 22.51 -6.17 3.89
N THR A 99 21.60 -5.29 3.49
CA THR A 99 20.99 -4.26 4.36
C THR A 99 20.14 -4.93 5.45
N SER A 100 19.40 -5.99 5.11
CA SER A 100 18.68 -6.81 6.10
C SER A 100 19.62 -7.52 7.08
N LEU A 101 20.78 -8.00 6.60
CA LEU A 101 21.82 -8.58 7.46
C LEU A 101 22.46 -7.54 8.39
N LEU A 102 22.75 -6.33 7.88
CA LEU A 102 23.25 -5.20 8.67
C LEU A 102 22.25 -4.79 9.75
N ALA A 103 20.94 -4.76 9.45
CA ALA A 103 19.92 -4.51 10.45
C ALA A 103 19.94 -5.57 11.56
N GLY A 104 20.10 -6.85 11.21
CA GLY A 104 20.33 -7.93 12.16
C GLY A 104 21.57 -7.73 13.03
N PHE A 105 22.68 -7.29 12.43
CA PHE A 105 23.92 -6.96 13.16
C PHE A 105 23.72 -5.81 14.14
N LEU A 106 23.18 -4.67 13.70
CA LEU A 106 22.95 -3.48 14.53
C LEU A 106 21.94 -3.76 15.65
N THR A 107 20.90 -4.55 15.36
CA THR A 107 19.94 -5.05 16.35
C THR A 107 20.61 -5.87 17.44
N VAL A 108 21.53 -6.78 17.10
CA VAL A 108 22.25 -7.58 18.10
C VAL A 108 23.27 -6.72 18.85
N ALA A 109 24.11 -5.97 18.13
CA ALA A 109 25.17 -5.13 18.69
C ALA A 109 24.63 -4.13 19.75
N SER A 110 23.48 -3.51 19.50
CA SER A 110 22.84 -2.58 20.45
C SER A 110 22.55 -3.19 21.83
N LYS A 111 22.20 -4.50 21.89
CA LYS A 111 21.98 -5.24 23.16
C LYS A 111 23.25 -5.36 23.99
N PHE A 112 24.42 -5.34 23.36
CA PHE A 112 25.70 -5.67 23.98
C PHE A 112 26.57 -4.45 24.27
N ILE A 113 26.60 -3.49 23.34
CA ILE A 113 27.38 -2.24 23.42
C ILE A 113 26.69 -1.22 24.34
N PHE A 114 25.43 -0.90 24.08
CA PHE A 114 24.73 0.19 24.77
C PHE A 114 23.99 -0.31 26.02
N LYS A 115 24.74 -0.50 27.11
CA LYS A 115 24.24 -0.96 28.40
C LYS A 115 24.36 0.09 29.49
N PHE A 116 23.40 0.07 30.42
CA PHE A 116 23.50 0.75 31.70
C PHE A 116 23.17 -0.23 32.82
N GLY A 117 24.15 -0.53 33.68
CA GLY A 117 24.05 -1.62 34.65
C GLY A 117 23.78 -2.98 33.98
N ARG A 118 22.69 -3.65 34.38
CA ARG A 118 22.28 -4.96 33.84
C ARG A 118 21.27 -4.89 32.67
N LYS A 119 20.96 -3.70 32.15
CA LYS A 119 20.00 -3.47 31.06
C LYS A 119 20.69 -2.92 29.81
N HIS A 120 20.16 -3.26 28.63
CA HIS A 120 20.43 -2.52 27.41
C HIS A 120 19.53 -1.28 27.35
N ILE A 121 20.03 -0.20 26.75
CA ILE A 121 19.34 1.10 26.73
C ILE A 121 18.22 1.08 25.68
N PHE A 122 18.55 0.75 24.44
CA PHE A 122 17.63 0.85 23.30
C PHE A 122 16.80 -0.41 23.08
N ASN A 123 15.55 -0.26 22.60
CA ASN A 123 14.81 -1.39 22.05
C ASN A 123 15.61 -1.96 20.85
N PRO A 124 16.02 -3.23 20.87
CA PRO A 124 17.02 -3.73 19.92
C PRO A 124 16.59 -3.74 18.45
N SER A 125 15.33 -4.11 18.16
CA SER A 125 14.84 -4.09 16.78
C SER A 125 14.53 -2.66 16.33
N ALA A 126 13.97 -1.82 17.19
CA ALA A 126 13.76 -0.40 16.87
C ALA A 126 15.07 0.33 16.56
N PHE A 127 16.13 0.10 17.36
CA PHE A 127 17.46 0.65 17.10
C PHE A 127 18.04 0.14 15.77
N GLY A 128 17.96 -1.16 15.51
CA GLY A 128 18.46 -1.74 14.25
C GLY A 128 17.75 -1.18 13.02
N ILE A 129 16.43 -0.99 13.08
CA ILE A 129 15.63 -0.32 12.05
C ILE A 129 16.15 1.12 11.82
N VAL A 130 16.13 1.95 12.86
CA VAL A 130 16.48 3.38 12.76
C VAL A 130 17.92 3.58 12.31
N ALA A 131 18.87 2.84 12.89
CA ALA A 131 20.28 2.92 12.52
C ALA A 131 20.52 2.49 11.06
N THR A 132 19.83 1.44 10.59
CA THR A 132 19.96 1.01 9.18
C THR A 132 19.39 2.05 8.22
N MET A 133 18.23 2.63 8.51
CA MET A 133 17.61 3.70 7.71
C MET A 133 18.54 4.92 7.57
N ILE A 134 19.19 5.34 8.66
CA ILE A 134 20.16 6.45 8.65
C ILE A 134 21.40 6.12 7.81
N VAL A 135 21.94 4.91 7.94
CA VAL A 135 23.24 4.53 7.34
C VAL A 135 23.14 4.22 5.84
N THR A 136 22.09 3.53 5.41
CA THR A 136 22.10 2.85 4.10
C THR A 136 21.28 3.55 3.01
N LYS A 137 20.32 4.41 3.38
CA LYS A 137 19.37 5.09 2.46
C LYS A 137 18.54 4.18 1.54
N ASP A 138 18.68 2.85 1.62
CA ASP A 138 17.91 1.86 0.85
C ASP A 138 16.90 1.08 1.71
N ALA A 139 16.80 1.44 2.99
CA ALA A 139 15.92 0.84 4.00
C ALA A 139 14.79 1.80 4.40
N TRP A 140 13.59 1.28 4.60
CA TRP A 140 12.43 2.06 5.02
C TRP A 140 11.43 1.24 5.87
N LEU A 141 10.44 1.94 6.40
CA LEU A 141 9.25 1.38 7.02
C LEU A 141 8.06 1.67 6.11
N SER A 142 7.24 0.68 5.79
CA SER A 142 5.96 0.88 5.10
C SER A 142 4.82 0.85 6.14
N PRO A 143 4.29 2.00 6.59
CA PRO A 143 3.19 2.01 7.57
C PRO A 143 1.90 1.44 6.96
N GLY A 144 1.65 1.72 5.68
CA GLY A 144 0.47 1.28 4.95
C GLY A 144 0.35 -0.23 4.78
N GLN A 145 1.43 -1.02 4.89
CA GLN A 145 1.43 -2.47 4.61
C GLN A 145 0.36 -3.29 5.37
N TRP A 146 -0.02 -2.82 6.56
CA TRP A 146 -1.02 -3.45 7.44
C TRP A 146 -2.47 -3.04 7.12
N GLY A 147 -2.66 -1.84 6.56
CA GLY A 147 -3.97 -1.22 6.40
C GLY A 147 -4.64 -0.82 7.72
N ALA A 148 -5.93 -0.49 7.59
CA ALA A 148 -6.80 -0.02 8.67
C ALA A 148 -8.07 -0.90 8.80
N ASN A 149 -7.94 -2.22 8.61
CA ASN A 149 -9.08 -3.14 8.65
C ASN A 149 -9.53 -3.42 10.10
N THR A 150 -10.82 -3.25 10.38
CA THR A 150 -11.48 -3.48 11.67
C THR A 150 -11.18 -4.85 12.29
N VAL A 151 -11.09 -5.91 11.47
CA VAL A 151 -10.72 -7.26 11.93
C VAL A 151 -9.28 -7.28 12.45
N PHE A 152 -8.35 -6.66 11.71
CA PHE A 152 -6.95 -6.57 12.11
C PHE A 152 -6.78 -5.72 13.38
N PHE A 153 -7.53 -4.62 13.49
CA PHE A 153 -7.58 -3.77 14.68
C PHE A 153 -7.97 -4.54 15.95
N PHE A 154 -9.15 -5.19 15.94
CA PHE A 154 -9.61 -5.95 17.10
C PHE A 154 -8.73 -7.17 17.42
N LEU A 155 -8.22 -7.86 16.40
CA LEU A 155 -7.26 -8.94 16.56
C LEU A 155 -5.99 -8.46 17.26
N THR A 156 -5.41 -7.36 16.79
CA THR A 156 -4.15 -6.84 17.34
C THR A 156 -4.31 -6.28 18.75
N ILE A 157 -5.41 -5.58 19.05
CA ILE A 157 -5.72 -5.14 20.42
C ILE A 157 -5.91 -6.34 21.36
N THR A 158 -6.65 -7.37 20.93
CA THR A 158 -6.92 -8.55 21.77
C THR A 158 -5.63 -9.32 22.07
N LEU A 159 -4.86 -9.66 21.03
CA LEU A 159 -3.61 -10.41 21.19
C LEU A 159 -2.53 -9.58 21.89
N GLY A 160 -2.42 -8.29 21.56
CA GLY A 160 -1.51 -7.35 22.21
C GLY A 160 -1.80 -7.18 23.70
N THR A 161 -3.07 -7.06 24.08
CA THR A 161 -3.47 -7.00 25.50
C THR A 161 -3.13 -8.30 26.24
N ILE A 162 -3.33 -9.46 25.61
CA ILE A 162 -2.93 -10.77 26.17
C ILE A 162 -1.40 -10.83 26.37
N VAL A 163 -0.59 -10.36 25.42
CA VAL A 163 0.87 -10.31 25.57
C VAL A 163 1.26 -9.40 26.72
N VAL A 164 0.80 -8.15 26.70
CA VAL A 164 1.30 -7.11 27.60
C VAL A 164 0.82 -7.33 29.05
N THR A 165 -0.37 -7.92 29.25
CA THR A 165 -0.79 -8.39 30.59
C THR A 165 0.10 -9.51 31.12
N ARG A 166 0.52 -10.47 30.27
CA ARG A 166 1.46 -11.54 30.66
C ARG A 166 2.88 -11.04 30.94
N VAL A 167 3.30 -9.96 30.29
CA VAL A 167 4.59 -9.29 30.50
C VAL A 167 4.53 -8.29 31.68
N GLN A 168 3.35 -8.04 32.27
CA GLN A 168 3.12 -7.08 33.37
C GLN A 168 3.50 -5.62 33.03
N LYS A 169 3.26 -5.21 31.78
CA LYS A 169 3.66 -3.89 31.24
C LYS A 169 2.49 -3.10 30.62
N LEU A 170 1.25 -3.43 31.01
CA LEU A 170 0.02 -2.87 30.44
C LEU A 170 -0.11 -1.36 30.68
N ASP A 171 0.42 -0.90 31.80
CA ASP A 171 0.58 0.52 32.13
C ASP A 171 1.36 1.31 31.05
N THR A 172 2.42 0.73 30.48
CA THR A 172 3.18 1.37 29.39
C THR A 172 2.32 1.57 28.16
N SER A 173 1.72 0.48 27.65
CA SER A 173 0.93 0.50 26.42
C SER A 173 -0.31 1.36 26.56
N LEU A 174 -1.03 1.27 27.68
CA LEU A 174 -2.20 2.10 27.95
C LEU A 174 -1.84 3.58 28.09
N GLY A 175 -0.77 3.93 28.82
CA GLY A 175 -0.35 5.32 28.96
C GLY A 175 0.00 5.98 27.62
N PHE A 176 0.68 5.25 26.73
CA PHE A 176 0.96 5.71 25.36
C PHE A 176 -0.31 5.81 24.52
N ILE A 177 -1.12 4.75 24.45
CA ILE A 177 -2.33 4.71 23.63
C ILE A 177 -3.31 5.81 24.08
N LEU A 178 -3.59 5.94 25.38
CA LEU A 178 -4.52 6.95 25.89
C LEU A 178 -4.05 8.38 25.61
N ALA A 179 -2.74 8.66 25.78
CA ALA A 179 -2.19 9.98 25.46
C ALA A 179 -2.27 10.27 23.95
N PHE A 180 -1.78 9.36 23.10
CA PHE A 180 -1.74 9.55 21.65
C PHE A 180 -3.14 9.60 21.03
N VAL A 181 -4.00 8.63 21.36
CA VAL A 181 -5.38 8.54 20.85
C VAL A 181 -6.26 9.66 21.41
N GLY A 182 -6.08 10.05 22.68
CA GLY A 182 -6.81 11.18 23.27
C GLY A 182 -6.47 12.51 22.59
N LEU A 183 -5.19 12.76 22.29
CA LEU A 183 -4.76 13.94 21.55
C LEU A 183 -5.20 13.92 20.08
N LEU A 184 -5.18 12.75 19.43
CA LEU A 184 -5.77 12.59 18.09
C LEU A 184 -7.27 12.88 18.09
N TYR A 185 -8.03 12.36 19.07
CA TYR A 185 -9.46 12.63 19.18
C TYR A 185 -9.74 14.11 19.40
N TRP A 186 -9.02 14.73 20.34
CA TRP A 186 -9.10 16.18 20.59
C TRP A 186 -8.82 16.99 19.32
N ARG A 187 -7.72 16.72 18.60
CA ARG A 187 -7.40 17.48 17.39
C ARG A 187 -8.37 17.18 16.25
N GLN A 188 -8.63 15.91 15.95
CA GLN A 188 -9.37 15.52 14.74
C GLN A 188 -10.88 15.77 14.90
N ILE A 189 -11.48 15.36 16.01
CA ILE A 189 -12.93 15.47 16.23
C ILE A 189 -13.27 16.83 16.85
N ILE A 190 -12.65 17.21 17.98
CA ILE A 190 -13.08 18.40 18.73
C ILE A 190 -12.62 19.70 18.05
N ILE A 191 -11.35 19.80 17.64
CA ILE A 191 -10.80 21.03 17.05
C ILE A 191 -11.10 21.14 15.54
N LEU A 192 -10.84 20.07 14.78
CA LEU A 192 -11.00 20.11 13.32
C LEU A 192 -12.40 19.75 12.83
N GLY A 193 -13.23 19.08 13.64
CA GLY A 193 -14.58 18.69 13.23
C GLY A 193 -14.64 17.57 12.19
N TRP A 194 -13.60 16.75 12.07
CA TRP A 194 -13.66 15.56 11.21
C TRP A 194 -14.72 14.57 11.74
N GLN A 195 -15.31 13.82 10.82
CA GLN A 195 -16.24 12.73 11.14
C GLN A 195 -15.55 11.58 11.92
N PRO A 196 -16.32 10.76 12.68
CA PRO A 196 -15.74 9.68 13.48
C PRO A 196 -14.99 8.61 12.68
N ASP A 197 -15.41 8.36 11.43
CA ASP A 197 -14.77 7.45 10.48
C ASP A 197 -13.27 7.78 10.25
N TYR A 198 -12.97 9.07 10.06
CA TYR A 198 -11.62 9.61 9.89
C TYR A 198 -10.73 9.26 11.09
N PHE A 199 -11.26 9.43 12.31
CA PHE A 199 -10.53 9.14 13.54
C PHE A 199 -10.32 7.64 13.74
N ILE A 200 -11.35 6.82 13.51
CA ILE A 200 -11.26 5.35 13.60
C ILE A 200 -10.23 4.81 12.62
N HIS A 201 -10.18 5.33 11.38
CA HIS A 201 -9.15 4.99 10.40
C HIS A 201 -7.75 5.34 10.91
N SER A 202 -7.57 6.55 11.45
CA SER A 202 -6.29 7.02 12.02
C SER A 202 -5.75 6.13 13.13
N VAL A 203 -6.61 5.64 14.04
CA VAL A 203 -6.19 4.79 15.18
C VAL A 203 -6.14 3.30 14.83
N SER A 204 -6.69 2.90 13.68
CA SER A 204 -6.68 1.51 13.21
C SER A 204 -5.40 1.09 12.50
N SER A 205 -4.43 2.00 12.36
CA SER A 205 -3.13 1.73 11.74
C SER A 205 -2.37 0.59 12.43
N GLY A 206 -2.04 -0.46 11.68
CA GLY A 206 -1.39 -1.64 12.25
C GLY A 206 0.03 -1.40 12.79
N SER A 207 0.78 -0.45 12.22
CA SER A 207 2.12 -0.10 12.72
C SER A 207 2.04 0.54 14.13
N LEU A 208 1.04 1.39 14.37
CA LEU A 208 0.77 1.99 15.68
C LEU A 208 0.46 0.93 16.74
N LEU A 209 -0.41 -0.04 16.42
CA LEU A 209 -0.79 -1.10 17.36
C LEU A 209 0.39 -2.03 17.67
N LEU A 210 1.15 -2.46 16.65
CA LEU A 210 2.30 -3.34 16.85
C LEU A 210 3.40 -2.66 17.65
N PHE A 211 3.68 -1.38 17.39
CA PHE A 211 4.55 -0.56 18.25
C PHE A 211 4.06 -0.56 19.70
N SER A 212 2.78 -0.26 19.90
CA SER A 212 2.16 -0.08 21.22
C SER A 212 2.18 -1.36 22.08
N PHE A 213 2.05 -2.53 21.46
CA PHE A 213 1.98 -3.80 22.19
C PHE A 213 3.29 -4.61 22.20
N PHE A 214 4.21 -4.40 21.25
CA PHE A 214 5.43 -5.22 21.13
C PHE A 214 6.76 -4.45 21.24
N MET A 215 6.78 -3.12 21.06
CA MET A 215 8.03 -2.34 21.12
C MET A 215 8.15 -1.49 22.39
N ILE A 216 7.18 -0.61 22.65
CA ILE A 216 7.22 0.29 23.81
C ILE A 216 7.05 -0.47 25.14
N SER A 217 6.39 -1.63 25.10
CA SER A 217 6.10 -2.50 26.25
C SER A 217 7.29 -3.39 26.67
N ASP A 218 8.44 -3.33 25.98
CA ASP A 218 9.59 -4.19 26.30
C ASP A 218 10.05 -3.94 27.76
N PRO A 219 10.06 -4.97 28.62
CA PRO A 219 10.35 -4.81 30.03
C PRO A 219 11.82 -4.53 30.34
N LYS A 220 12.74 -4.71 29.38
CA LYS A 220 14.17 -4.43 29.57
C LYS A 220 14.54 -2.99 29.21
N THR A 221 13.78 -2.31 28.37
CA THR A 221 14.03 -0.93 27.94
C THR A 221 13.03 0.09 28.47
N SER A 222 11.94 -0.34 29.11
CA SER A 222 11.03 0.54 29.84
C SER A 222 11.50 0.81 31.29
N PRO A 223 11.10 1.94 31.90
CA PRO A 223 11.34 2.20 33.33
C PRO A 223 10.81 1.09 34.25
N ASP A 224 11.53 0.82 35.34
CA ASP A 224 11.16 -0.21 36.32
C ASP A 224 9.98 0.24 37.18
N HIS A 225 10.02 1.44 37.76
CA HIS A 225 8.94 1.94 38.62
C HIS A 225 7.65 2.21 37.81
N PRO A 226 6.46 1.73 38.23
CA PRO A 226 5.21 1.91 37.48
C PRO A 226 4.86 3.38 37.18
N ALA A 227 4.99 4.28 38.16
CA ALA A 227 4.70 5.70 37.94
C ALA A 227 5.64 6.34 36.90
N ALA A 228 6.94 6.01 36.94
CA ALA A 228 7.91 6.49 35.96
C ALA A 228 7.61 5.96 34.56
N ARG A 229 7.10 4.72 34.48
CA ARG A 229 6.71 4.05 33.23
C ARG A 229 5.51 4.70 32.57
N ILE A 230 4.50 5.09 33.36
CA ILE A 230 3.31 5.83 32.91
C ILE A 230 3.70 7.25 32.47
N ILE A 231 4.47 7.98 33.28
CA ILE A 231 4.95 9.32 32.92
C ILE A 231 5.74 9.27 31.61
N TRP A 232 6.68 8.34 31.49
CA TRP A 232 7.45 8.13 30.28
C TRP A 232 6.54 7.79 29.09
N SER A 233 5.63 6.81 29.19
CA SER A 233 4.78 6.42 28.05
C SER A 233 3.77 7.50 27.63
N VAL A 234 3.31 8.35 28.55
CA VAL A 234 2.49 9.53 28.23
C VAL A 234 3.32 10.59 27.48
N VAL A 235 4.54 10.90 27.94
CA VAL A 235 5.46 11.82 27.23
C VAL A 235 5.78 11.29 25.82
N MET A 236 6.00 9.98 25.69
CA MET A 236 6.16 9.30 24.40
C MET A 236 4.96 9.49 23.48
N GLY A 237 3.74 9.36 24.01
CA GLY A 237 2.49 9.58 23.27
C GLY A 237 2.32 11.03 22.80
N ILE A 238 2.61 12.00 23.67
CA ILE A 238 2.59 13.44 23.36
C ILE A 238 3.59 13.78 22.27
N ALA A 239 4.85 13.34 22.40
CA ALA A 239 5.90 13.60 21.41
C ALA A 239 5.57 12.95 20.05
N THR A 240 5.05 11.73 20.05
CA THR A 240 4.61 11.04 18.83
C THR A 240 3.45 11.78 18.16
N PHE A 241 2.44 12.20 18.93
CA PHE A 241 1.33 13.00 18.42
C PHE A 241 1.83 14.30 17.79
N TYR A 242 2.75 15.01 18.44
CA TYR A 242 3.28 16.28 17.95
C TYR A 242 4.00 16.13 16.60
N LEU A 243 4.86 15.12 16.46
CA LEU A 243 5.58 14.86 15.21
C LEU A 243 4.65 14.41 14.07
N VAL A 244 3.64 13.58 14.34
CA VAL A 244 2.66 13.16 13.32
C VAL A 244 1.75 14.33 12.92
N ALA A 245 1.20 15.05 13.90
CA ALA A 245 0.13 16.02 13.68
C ALA A 245 0.60 17.39 13.14
N PHE A 246 1.87 17.75 13.33
CA PHE A 246 2.42 19.04 12.93
C PHE A 246 3.62 18.93 11.97
N PHE A 247 4.47 17.90 12.13
CA PHE A 247 5.64 17.68 11.26
C PHE A 247 5.43 16.64 10.16
N TRP A 248 4.30 15.91 10.16
CA TRP A 248 3.94 14.93 9.12
C TRP A 248 4.95 13.77 9.01
N ILE A 249 5.59 13.43 10.12
CA ILE A 249 6.60 12.35 10.18
C ILE A 249 5.90 11.00 10.37
N ASP A 250 5.90 10.18 9.33
CA ASP A 250 5.45 8.79 9.40
C ASP A 250 6.29 7.95 10.37
N ASN A 251 5.64 6.98 11.01
CA ASN A 251 6.27 6.07 11.98
C ASN A 251 7.01 6.77 13.15
N ALA A 252 6.68 8.04 13.45
CA ALA A 252 7.35 8.84 14.49
C ALA A 252 7.51 8.10 15.83
N ALA A 253 6.57 7.21 16.19
CA ALA A 253 6.63 6.41 17.42
C ALA A 253 7.96 5.64 17.59
N ILE A 254 8.48 5.05 16.50
CA ILE A 254 9.74 4.29 16.52
C ILE A 254 10.94 5.25 16.67
N TRP A 255 10.93 6.38 15.98
CA TRP A 255 11.95 7.43 16.12
C TRP A 255 12.02 7.97 17.55
N VAL A 256 10.88 8.34 18.13
CA VAL A 256 10.79 8.81 19.51
C VAL A 256 11.28 7.72 20.48
N LEU A 257 10.98 6.43 20.23
CA LEU A 257 11.41 5.32 21.11
C LEU A 257 12.93 5.15 21.13
N VAL A 258 13.59 5.31 19.99
CA VAL A 258 15.05 5.22 19.92
C VAL A 258 15.70 6.45 20.54
N PHE A 259 15.25 7.66 20.21
CA PHE A 259 15.87 8.89 20.72
C PHE A 259 15.58 9.18 22.20
N SER A 260 14.46 8.70 22.76
CA SER A 260 14.16 8.87 24.20
C SER A 260 14.76 7.80 25.11
N ALA A 261 15.21 6.67 24.57
CA ALA A 261 15.76 5.55 25.34
C ALA A 261 16.90 5.94 26.31
N PRO A 262 17.84 6.86 25.97
CA PRO A 262 18.86 7.34 26.91
C PRO A 262 18.33 8.03 28.17
N LEU A 263 17.05 8.43 28.20
CA LEU A 263 16.41 9.01 29.40
C LEU A 263 15.95 7.95 30.40
N VAL A 264 15.78 6.69 29.98
CA VAL A 264 15.28 5.61 30.86
C VAL A 264 16.21 5.30 32.04
N PRO A 265 17.56 5.29 31.90
CA PRO A 265 18.49 5.24 33.03
C PRO A 265 18.23 6.34 34.08
N LEU A 266 17.98 7.59 33.65
CA LEU A 266 17.69 8.71 34.54
C LEU A 266 16.37 8.49 35.31
N PHE A 267 15.30 8.04 34.63
CA PHE A 267 14.05 7.66 35.29
C PHE A 267 14.25 6.57 36.35
N ASN A 268 15.11 5.58 36.11
CA ASN A 268 15.40 4.51 37.08
C ASN A 268 16.29 4.96 38.25
N GLN A 269 17.09 6.02 38.08
CA GLN A 269 17.84 6.65 39.18
C GLN A 269 16.94 7.48 40.08
N ILE A 270 16.00 8.25 39.50
CA ILE A 270 15.02 9.07 40.22
C ILE A 270 14.00 8.18 40.93
N PHE A 271 13.37 7.26 40.21
CA PHE A 271 12.33 6.35 40.72
C PHE A 271 12.92 4.95 40.98
N LYS A 272 13.60 4.80 42.12
CA LYS A 272 14.20 3.54 42.54
C LYS A 272 13.15 2.42 42.64
N SER A 273 13.41 1.30 41.97
CA SER A 273 12.57 0.10 42.03
C SER A 273 13.38 -1.15 41.67
N ASN A 274 12.85 -2.34 41.96
CA ASN A 274 13.49 -3.59 41.61
C ASN A 274 13.43 -3.83 40.10
N SER A 275 14.55 -4.25 39.50
CA SER A 275 14.64 -4.50 38.05
C SER A 275 13.73 -5.64 37.62
N PHE A 276 13.05 -5.50 36.48
CA PHE A 276 12.17 -6.56 35.96
C PHE A 276 12.89 -7.91 35.72
N GLU A 277 12.30 -8.99 36.24
CA GLU A 277 12.71 -10.37 36.04
C GLU A 277 11.59 -11.21 35.40
N TRP A 278 11.95 -12.10 34.47
CA TRP A 278 11.01 -13.01 33.81
C TRP A 278 10.58 -14.14 34.77
N ARG A 279 9.44 -13.98 35.43
CA ARG A 279 8.82 -15.03 36.27
C ARG A 279 7.97 -15.96 35.41
N SER A 280 8.27 -17.27 35.41
CA SER A 280 7.46 -18.25 34.67
C SER A 280 6.07 -18.40 35.28
N SER A 281 5.01 -18.08 34.51
CA SER A 281 3.63 -18.32 34.94
C SER A 281 3.28 -19.79 34.76
N THR A 282 2.71 -20.41 35.80
CA THR A 282 2.13 -21.75 35.72
C THR A 282 0.86 -21.73 34.88
N VAL A 283 0.84 -22.44 33.74
CA VAL A 283 -0.36 -22.53 32.89
C VAL A 283 -1.03 -23.89 33.10
N THR A 284 -2.12 -23.91 33.87
CA THR A 284 -3.08 -25.01 33.85
C THR A 284 -4.02 -24.84 32.65
N ILE A 285 -3.93 -25.75 31.68
CA ILE A 285 -4.87 -25.81 30.55
C ILE A 285 -6.03 -26.73 30.95
N PRO A 286 -7.25 -26.22 31.23
CA PRO A 286 -8.37 -27.07 31.60
C PRO A 286 -9.03 -27.60 30.33
N PHE A 287 -8.50 -28.71 29.80
CA PHE A 287 -8.89 -29.29 28.51
C PHE A 287 -10.38 -29.69 28.41
N THR A 288 -11.13 -29.64 29.51
CA THR A 288 -12.55 -30.05 29.59
C THR A 288 -13.51 -29.00 30.16
N SER A 289 -13.05 -27.81 30.59
CA SER A 289 -13.95 -26.80 31.19
C SER A 289 -14.13 -25.50 30.39
N PHE A 290 -13.26 -25.21 29.43
CA PHE A 290 -13.31 -23.96 28.64
C PHE A 290 -14.63 -23.81 27.86
N PHE A 291 -15.12 -24.88 27.23
CA PHE A 291 -16.41 -24.88 26.52
C PHE A 291 -17.63 -24.84 27.46
N LYS A 292 -17.50 -25.29 28.72
CA LYS A 292 -18.65 -25.38 29.66
C LYS A 292 -18.98 -24.05 30.36
N LYS A 293 -18.06 -23.07 30.38
CA LYS A 293 -18.26 -21.75 30.99
C LYS A 293 -18.62 -20.61 30.01
N ILE A 294 -18.71 -20.87 28.71
CA ILE A 294 -19.08 -19.88 27.68
C ILE A 294 -20.62 -19.75 27.49
N ILE A 295 -21.40 -20.53 28.25
CA ILE A 295 -22.87 -20.42 28.28
C ILE A 295 -23.29 -19.27 29.23
N MET A 296 -23.12 -18.04 28.78
CA MET A 296 -23.82 -16.87 29.34
C MET A 296 -25.18 -16.68 28.66
N LYS A 297 -26.18 -16.23 29.43
CA LYS A 297 -27.61 -16.20 29.07
C LYS A 297 -27.87 -15.51 27.70
N PRO A 298 -28.82 -16.00 26.89
CA PRO A 298 -28.96 -15.62 25.47
C PRO A 298 -29.62 -14.26 25.20
N PHE A 299 -30.11 -13.55 26.22
CA PHE A 299 -31.03 -12.43 26.04
C PHE A 299 -30.36 -11.16 25.49
N ASN A 300 -29.17 -10.78 25.99
CA ASN A 300 -28.52 -9.52 25.60
C ASN A 300 -27.76 -9.57 24.26
N LYS A 301 -27.49 -10.78 23.73
CA LYS A 301 -26.76 -10.93 22.45
C LYS A 301 -27.61 -10.53 21.23
N LYS A 302 -28.92 -10.77 21.28
CA LYS A 302 -29.83 -10.40 20.17
C LYS A 302 -29.97 -8.88 20.05
N ILE A 303 -30.04 -8.15 21.17
CA ILE A 303 -30.13 -6.68 21.16
C ILE A 303 -28.82 -6.07 20.66
N ALA A 304 -27.66 -6.54 21.13
CA ALA A 304 -26.36 -6.06 20.63
C ALA A 304 -26.15 -6.36 19.13
N ALA A 305 -26.53 -7.57 18.66
CA ALA A 305 -26.46 -7.91 17.25
C ALA A 305 -27.46 -7.09 16.39
N LEU A 306 -28.66 -6.81 16.90
CA LEU A 306 -29.66 -5.99 16.22
C LEU A 306 -29.23 -4.51 16.16
N PHE A 307 -28.60 -3.98 17.22
CA PHE A 307 -28.03 -2.62 17.23
C PHE A 307 -26.88 -2.50 16.22
N ILE A 308 -26.01 -3.51 16.12
CA ILE A 308 -24.97 -3.57 15.09
C ILE A 308 -25.60 -3.65 13.69
N LEU A 309 -26.63 -4.48 13.49
CA LEU A 309 -27.30 -4.65 12.19
C LEU A 309 -28.04 -3.38 11.72
N ILE A 310 -28.68 -2.64 12.64
CA ILE A 310 -29.37 -1.38 12.35
C ILE A 310 -28.37 -0.25 12.00
N VAL A 311 -27.15 -0.30 12.53
CA VAL A 311 -26.07 0.64 12.21
C VAL A 311 -25.39 0.32 10.85
N MET A 312 -25.65 -0.85 10.24
CA MET A 312 -25.05 -1.26 8.96
C MET A 312 -25.88 -0.89 7.71
N ILE A 313 -26.87 0.01 7.83
CA ILE A 313 -27.64 0.51 6.68
C ILE A 313 -27.00 1.80 6.17
N SER A 314 -26.01 1.66 5.31
CA SER A 314 -25.40 2.75 4.55
C SER A 314 -25.96 2.78 3.12
N HIS A 315 -26.13 3.99 2.57
CA HIS A 315 -26.48 4.21 1.16
C HIS A 315 -25.24 4.69 0.39
N ASP A 316 -24.96 4.07 -0.76
CA ASP A 316 -23.76 4.32 -1.56
C ASP A 316 -23.77 5.70 -2.25
N THR A 317 -22.64 6.43 -2.22
CA THR A 317 -22.43 7.74 -2.90
C THR A 317 -20.98 7.92 -3.42
N PHE A 318 -20.81 8.55 -4.61
CA PHE A 318 -19.62 8.59 -5.53
C PHE A 318 -18.83 9.88 -5.25
N ALA A 319 -17.63 9.92 -5.80
CA ALA A 319 -16.53 10.73 -5.31
C ALA A 319 -15.51 11.19 -6.36
N PHE A 320 -15.33 12.51 -6.52
CA PHE A 320 -14.23 13.14 -7.27
C PHE A 320 -13.05 13.55 -6.34
N CYS A 321 -11.96 14.12 -6.87
CA CYS A 321 -10.79 14.62 -6.11
C CYS A 321 -10.72 16.17 -5.96
N GLY A 322 -11.74 16.88 -6.41
CA GLY A 322 -11.90 18.32 -6.25
C GLY A 322 -13.38 18.66 -6.09
N PHE A 323 -13.69 19.84 -5.57
CA PHE A 323 -15.08 20.20 -5.29
C PHE A 323 -15.65 21.08 -6.41
N TYR A 324 -16.62 20.56 -7.16
CA TYR A 324 -17.39 21.37 -8.11
C TYR A 324 -18.56 22.04 -7.39
N VAL A 325 -18.78 23.31 -7.73
CA VAL A 325 -19.96 24.08 -7.35
C VAL A 325 -20.70 24.55 -8.58
N SER A 326 -22.02 24.77 -8.49
CA SER A 326 -22.90 24.97 -9.63
C SER A 326 -23.90 26.10 -9.41
N LYS A 327 -24.28 26.83 -10.46
CA LYS A 327 -25.37 27.83 -10.38
C LYS A 327 -26.77 27.23 -10.60
N ALA A 328 -26.88 26.23 -11.47
CA ALA A 328 -28.08 25.42 -11.70
C ALA A 328 -28.19 24.26 -10.67
N ASP A 329 -29.35 23.59 -10.63
CA ASP A 329 -29.53 22.41 -9.78
C ASP A 329 -28.66 21.25 -10.29
N GLY A 330 -27.68 20.86 -9.47
CA GLY A 330 -26.53 20.07 -9.89
C GLY A 330 -26.86 18.63 -10.26
N THR A 331 -26.55 18.25 -11.50
CA THR A 331 -26.66 16.88 -12.03
C THR A 331 -25.33 16.35 -12.57
N LEU A 332 -24.21 16.88 -12.07
CA LEU A 332 -22.91 16.74 -12.72
C LEU A 332 -22.18 15.44 -12.34
N LYS A 333 -21.66 14.72 -13.34
CA LYS A 333 -21.06 13.40 -13.17
C LYS A 333 -19.68 13.34 -13.80
N ASN A 334 -18.65 13.16 -12.98
CA ASN A 334 -17.32 12.74 -13.44
C ASN A 334 -17.30 11.20 -13.58
N LYS A 335 -16.54 10.68 -14.54
CA LYS A 335 -16.35 9.22 -14.75
C LYS A 335 -14.96 8.71 -14.36
N THR A 336 -13.91 9.52 -14.49
CA THR A 336 -12.53 9.08 -14.22
C THR A 336 -11.65 10.29 -13.95
N SER A 337 -10.86 10.23 -12.88
CA SER A 337 -9.88 11.27 -12.55
C SER A 337 -8.48 10.81 -12.91
N GLN A 338 -7.68 11.67 -13.54
CA GLN A 338 -6.25 11.39 -13.74
C GLN A 338 -5.42 12.52 -13.15
N VAL A 339 -4.38 12.16 -12.41
CA VAL A 339 -3.51 13.13 -11.76
C VAL A 339 -2.05 12.74 -11.91
N ILE A 340 -1.20 13.70 -12.27
CA ILE A 340 0.26 13.55 -12.20
C ILE A 340 0.73 14.18 -10.89
N VAL A 341 1.60 13.48 -10.16
CA VAL A 341 2.16 13.95 -8.88
C VAL A 341 3.67 13.79 -8.88
N VAL A 342 4.40 14.88 -9.00
CA VAL A 342 5.87 14.90 -8.92
C VAL A 342 6.28 15.37 -7.53
N HIS A 343 7.19 14.66 -6.87
CA HIS A 343 7.62 14.99 -5.51
C HIS A 343 9.12 14.70 -5.29
N ASP A 344 9.79 15.60 -4.57
CA ASP A 344 11.18 15.50 -4.12
C ASP A 344 11.40 16.47 -2.95
N GLY A 345 11.78 15.91 -1.80
CA GLY A 345 11.96 16.66 -0.54
C GLY A 345 10.67 17.35 -0.07
N ASN A 346 10.67 18.68 -0.03
CA ASN A 346 9.49 19.47 0.35
C ASN A 346 8.75 20.06 -0.86
N ARG A 347 9.14 19.78 -2.11
CA ARG A 347 8.51 20.35 -3.30
C ARG A 347 7.61 19.32 -3.96
N SER A 348 6.43 19.76 -4.38
CA SER A 348 5.45 18.96 -5.10
C SER A 348 4.93 19.71 -6.32
N VAL A 349 4.66 18.97 -7.41
CA VAL A 349 3.93 19.45 -8.58
C VAL A 349 2.76 18.51 -8.82
N ILE A 350 1.54 19.04 -8.92
CA ILE A 350 0.32 18.26 -9.16
C ILE A 350 -0.30 18.77 -10.45
N THR A 351 -0.48 17.88 -11.44
CA THR A 351 -1.24 18.18 -12.67
C THR A 351 -2.55 17.41 -12.64
N MET A 352 -3.68 18.09 -12.69
CA MET A 352 -5.02 17.50 -12.60
C MET A 352 -5.70 17.51 -13.98
N TYR A 353 -6.22 16.36 -14.40
CA TYR A 353 -7.02 16.19 -15.61
C TYR A 353 -8.38 15.57 -15.28
N ASN A 354 -9.46 16.25 -15.70
CA ASN A 354 -10.82 15.94 -15.32
C ASN A 354 -11.74 15.85 -16.56
N ASP A 355 -12.39 14.70 -16.76
CA ASP A 355 -13.45 14.54 -17.77
C ASP A 355 -14.76 15.16 -17.25
N PHE A 356 -14.97 16.43 -17.56
CA PHE A 356 -16.13 17.21 -17.11
C PHE A 356 -17.34 17.05 -18.05
N LYS A 357 -18.53 16.80 -17.48
CA LYS A 357 -19.79 16.62 -18.23
C LYS A 357 -20.89 17.55 -17.73
N GLY A 358 -20.98 18.74 -18.33
CA GLY A 358 -22.01 19.75 -18.08
C GLY A 358 -21.78 20.99 -18.98
N ASP A 359 -22.43 22.11 -18.69
CA ASP A 359 -22.08 23.41 -19.29
C ASP A 359 -21.00 24.11 -18.45
N PRO A 360 -19.75 24.30 -18.92
CA PRO A 360 -18.67 24.88 -18.11
C PRO A 360 -18.92 26.27 -17.52
N LYS A 361 -19.92 27.01 -18.01
CA LYS A 361 -20.25 28.38 -17.57
C LYS A 361 -20.67 28.47 -16.11
N ASP A 362 -21.42 27.46 -15.65
CA ASP A 362 -22.10 27.49 -14.35
C ASP A 362 -21.24 26.97 -13.19
N PHE A 363 -19.99 26.56 -13.47
CA PHE A 363 -19.18 25.82 -12.51
C PHE A 363 -17.87 26.51 -12.16
N ALA A 364 -17.42 26.24 -10.94
CA ALA A 364 -16.05 26.46 -10.50
C ALA A 364 -15.51 25.19 -9.85
N MET A 365 -14.23 24.89 -10.08
CA MET A 365 -13.51 23.81 -9.43
C MET A 365 -12.73 24.39 -8.25
N VAL A 366 -13.00 23.88 -7.05
CA VAL A 366 -12.31 24.26 -5.81
C VAL A 366 -11.34 23.13 -5.43
N VAL A 367 -10.05 23.48 -5.33
CA VAL A 367 -8.97 22.55 -4.93
C VAL A 367 -8.32 23.07 -3.65
N PRO A 368 -8.17 22.25 -2.60
CA PRO A 368 -7.49 22.66 -1.39
C PRO A 368 -5.98 22.41 -1.55
N VAL A 369 -5.18 23.37 -1.14
CA VAL A 369 -3.72 23.36 -1.29
C VAL A 369 -3.06 23.74 0.05
N PRO A 370 -1.87 23.21 0.36
CA PRO A 370 -1.25 23.41 1.68
C PRO A 370 -0.68 24.82 1.89
N VAL A 371 -0.50 25.60 0.81
CA VAL A 371 0.07 26.97 0.83
C VAL A 371 -0.67 27.88 -0.16
N VAL A 372 -0.52 29.19 0.00
CA VAL A 372 -1.02 30.16 -0.99
C VAL A 372 -0.16 30.08 -2.26
N LEU A 373 -0.78 29.76 -3.39
CA LEU A 373 -0.10 29.71 -4.69
C LEU A 373 0.11 31.12 -5.25
N LYS A 374 1.17 31.30 -6.06
CA LYS A 374 1.42 32.49 -6.89
C LYS A 374 1.11 32.19 -8.35
N ARG A 375 1.00 33.22 -9.21
CA ARG A 375 0.83 33.03 -10.66
C ARG A 375 1.90 32.13 -11.28
N SER A 376 3.15 32.29 -10.86
CA SER A 376 4.31 31.49 -11.31
C SER A 376 4.14 30.00 -11.09
N ASP A 377 3.33 29.64 -10.10
CA ASP A 377 3.21 28.30 -9.57
C ASP A 377 2.14 27.49 -10.33
N ILE A 378 1.45 28.11 -11.27
CA ILE A 378 0.29 27.55 -11.98
C ILE A 378 0.58 27.53 -13.49
N LYS A 379 0.29 26.41 -14.15
CA LYS A 379 0.41 26.27 -15.61
C LYS A 379 -0.80 25.52 -16.17
N VAL A 380 -1.06 25.75 -17.45
CA VAL A 380 -1.93 24.88 -18.26
C VAL A 380 -1.02 23.98 -19.07
N ILE A 381 -1.34 22.68 -19.14
CA ILE A 381 -0.51 21.65 -19.76
C ILE A 381 -1.32 20.96 -20.86
N GLU A 382 -0.70 20.61 -21.98
CA GLU A 382 -1.42 19.89 -23.05
C GLU A 382 -1.82 18.47 -22.60
N PRO A 383 -3.06 18.00 -22.88
CA PRO A 383 -3.55 16.72 -22.36
C PRO A 383 -2.79 15.50 -22.89
N GLY A 384 -2.07 15.64 -24.01
CA GLY A 384 -1.31 14.56 -24.63
C GLY A 384 -0.35 13.84 -23.67
N ILE A 385 0.17 14.53 -22.64
CA ILE A 385 1.00 13.91 -21.61
C ILE A 385 0.29 12.79 -20.84
N PHE A 386 -1.01 12.94 -20.55
CA PHE A 386 -1.79 11.90 -19.87
C PHE A 386 -1.99 10.69 -20.76
N ASN A 387 -2.22 10.89 -22.07
CA ASN A 387 -2.34 9.79 -23.03
C ASN A 387 -1.00 9.05 -23.18
N LEU A 388 0.11 9.77 -23.34
CA LEU A 388 1.46 9.19 -23.42
C LEU A 388 1.79 8.36 -22.18
N LEU A 389 1.62 8.94 -20.98
CA LEU A 389 1.85 8.23 -19.73
C LEU A 389 0.91 7.04 -19.58
N ASN A 390 -0.36 7.16 -19.95
CA ASN A 390 -1.31 6.04 -19.91
C ASN A 390 -0.86 4.88 -20.81
N GLU A 391 -0.60 5.14 -22.10
CA GLU A 391 -0.19 4.10 -23.06
C GLU A 391 1.14 3.44 -22.64
N TYR A 392 2.07 4.23 -22.10
CA TYR A 392 3.34 3.73 -21.62
C TYR A 392 3.24 2.83 -20.37
N SER A 393 2.27 3.08 -19.48
CA SER A 393 2.19 2.44 -18.15
C SER A 393 0.97 1.56 -17.89
N LYS A 394 -0.02 1.54 -18.78
CA LYS A 394 -1.24 0.73 -18.60
C LYS A 394 -0.92 -0.77 -18.49
N PRO A 395 -1.76 -1.54 -17.77
CA PRO A 395 -1.69 -3.00 -17.76
C PRO A 395 -1.67 -3.58 -19.17
N ARG A 396 -0.87 -4.62 -19.39
CA ARG A 396 -0.60 -5.16 -20.74
C ARG A 396 -0.94 -6.64 -20.89
N LEU A 397 -1.32 -6.98 -22.11
CA LEU A 397 -1.28 -8.34 -22.62
C LEU A 397 0.08 -8.55 -23.32
N VAL A 398 0.70 -9.70 -23.10
CA VAL A 398 1.99 -10.08 -23.67
C VAL A 398 1.80 -11.34 -24.49
N GLU A 399 2.19 -11.30 -25.75
CA GLU A 399 1.92 -12.35 -26.73
C GLU A 399 3.19 -13.15 -27.03
N TYR A 400 3.07 -14.48 -26.94
CA TYR A 400 4.05 -15.44 -27.45
C TYR A 400 3.39 -16.33 -28.50
N TYR A 401 4.20 -16.96 -29.32
CA TYR A 401 3.77 -17.90 -30.35
C TYR A 401 4.52 -19.20 -30.17
N ASP A 402 3.81 -20.32 -30.10
CA ASP A 402 4.42 -21.65 -30.13
C ASP A 402 4.85 -21.97 -31.56
N GLU A 403 6.07 -22.47 -31.75
CA GLU A 403 6.50 -23.02 -33.03
C GLU A 403 5.90 -24.42 -33.24
N ASN A 404 5.55 -24.79 -34.48
CA ASN A 404 5.08 -26.14 -34.76
C ASN A 404 6.26 -27.14 -34.61
N PRO A 405 6.20 -28.08 -33.66
CA PRO A 405 7.32 -28.98 -33.36
C PRO A 405 7.52 -30.08 -34.42
N CYS A 406 6.62 -30.21 -35.40
CA CYS A 406 6.79 -31.06 -36.57
C CYS A 406 7.46 -30.32 -37.74
N ASN A 407 7.73 -29.02 -37.63
CA ASN A 407 8.30 -28.21 -38.70
C ASN A 407 9.82 -28.02 -38.51
N ILE A 408 10.63 -28.68 -39.33
CA ILE A 408 12.09 -28.53 -39.32
C ILE A 408 12.44 -27.24 -40.09
N ARG A 409 12.71 -26.15 -39.38
CA ARG A 409 13.19 -24.89 -39.99
C ARG A 409 14.61 -25.09 -40.54
N ASN A 410 14.76 -25.09 -41.86
CA ASN A 410 16.04 -24.76 -42.49
C ASN A 410 16.29 -23.25 -42.27
N GLU A 411 17.41 -22.90 -41.65
CA GLU A 411 17.77 -21.50 -41.36
C GLU A 411 18.28 -20.77 -42.61
N GLU A 412 17.40 -20.10 -43.36
CA GLU A 412 17.82 -19.07 -44.32
C GLU A 412 17.67 -17.66 -43.74
N ARG A 413 18.81 -16.99 -43.60
CA ARG A 413 19.02 -15.78 -42.80
C ARG A 413 18.81 -14.50 -43.62
N ASN A 414 17.57 -14.15 -43.92
CA ASN A 414 17.24 -12.88 -44.58
C ASN A 414 17.13 -11.71 -43.59
N LYS A 415 18.21 -10.93 -43.50
CA LYS A 415 18.21 -9.60 -42.85
C LYS A 415 17.65 -8.57 -43.82
N LEU A 416 16.59 -7.86 -43.44
CA LEU A 416 16.14 -6.63 -44.11
C LEU A 416 16.37 -5.43 -43.18
N ALA A 417 16.93 -4.36 -43.73
CA ALA A 417 17.22 -3.12 -43.02
C ALA A 417 16.13 -2.08 -43.27
N PRO A 418 15.76 -1.24 -42.29
CA PRO A 418 14.81 -0.16 -42.50
C PRO A 418 15.46 1.03 -43.23
N GLN A 419 14.77 1.57 -44.24
CA GLN A 419 15.08 2.88 -44.84
C GLN A 419 14.50 4.00 -43.97
N ALA A 420 15.27 5.06 -43.76
CA ALA A 420 14.80 6.31 -43.19
C ALA A 420 14.33 7.26 -44.30
N ALA A 421 13.37 8.15 -43.97
CA ALA A 421 12.92 9.21 -44.85
C ALA A 421 13.20 10.58 -44.20
N ASP A 422 13.88 11.47 -44.93
CA ASP A 422 14.14 12.85 -44.51
C ASP A 422 12.89 13.74 -44.67
N VAL A 423 12.69 14.66 -43.71
CA VAL A 423 11.79 15.81 -43.87
C VAL A 423 12.47 17.04 -43.27
N ALA A 424 12.52 18.14 -44.04
CA ALA A 424 13.21 19.38 -43.66
C ALA A 424 12.37 20.28 -42.74
N VAL A 425 13.05 21.14 -41.97
CA VAL A 425 12.46 22.14 -41.06
C VAL A 425 12.70 23.56 -41.59
N ILE A 426 11.68 24.41 -41.51
CA ILE A 426 11.76 25.87 -41.73
C ILE A 426 11.22 26.54 -40.45
N GLY A 427 11.81 27.66 -39.99
CA GLY A 427 11.36 28.34 -38.78
C GLY A 427 11.64 29.85 -38.72
N TYR A 428 10.80 30.55 -37.94
CA TYR A 428 10.89 31.89 -37.31
C TYR A 428 9.82 31.92 -36.19
N GLY A 429 9.87 32.71 -35.10
CA GLY A 429 10.83 33.70 -34.59
C GLY A 429 10.54 33.97 -33.09
N SER A 430 10.89 35.14 -32.54
CA SER A 430 10.65 35.49 -31.11
C SER A 430 10.38 36.99 -30.88
N ALA A 431 9.63 37.36 -29.82
CA ALA A 431 9.64 38.70 -29.20
C ALA A 431 8.94 38.77 -27.80
N GLU A 432 9.34 39.74 -26.97
CA GLU A 432 8.82 40.06 -25.63
C GLU A 432 8.51 41.59 -25.49
N LYS A 433 8.16 42.26 -24.36
CA LYS A 433 8.09 41.88 -22.92
C LYS A 433 7.13 42.81 -22.13
N ALA A 434 6.56 42.27 -21.05
CA ALA A 434 6.08 42.91 -19.79
C ALA A 434 5.65 44.40 -19.70
N ASN A 435 4.55 44.68 -18.97
CA ASN A 435 4.62 45.21 -17.58
C ASN A 435 3.25 45.37 -16.85
N LYS A 436 3.30 45.21 -15.49
CA LYS A 436 2.51 45.76 -14.33
C LYS A 436 1.05 46.27 -14.53
N VAL A 437 0.11 46.21 -13.58
CA VAL A 437 0.13 46.59 -12.13
C VAL A 437 -0.86 45.72 -11.29
N THR A 438 -0.79 45.85 -9.96
CA THR A 438 -1.35 45.06 -8.83
C THR A 438 -2.88 45.07 -8.62
N VAL A 439 -3.43 43.88 -8.37
CA VAL A 439 -4.48 43.51 -7.37
C VAL A 439 -4.07 42.09 -6.87
N GLU A 440 -4.60 41.54 -5.77
CA GLU A 440 -3.89 40.51 -4.97
C GLU A 440 -4.19 38.98 -5.16
N ALA A 441 -4.84 38.40 -6.18
CA ALA A 441 -5.19 38.86 -7.53
C ALA A 441 -6.24 37.92 -8.16
N LYS A 442 -6.71 38.27 -9.36
CA LYS A 442 -7.36 37.34 -10.31
C LYS A 442 -6.41 37.12 -11.49
N TYR A 443 -6.15 35.86 -11.85
CA TYR A 443 -5.26 35.51 -12.95
C TYR A 443 -6.00 34.87 -14.12
N LEU A 444 -5.74 35.31 -15.35
CA LEU A 444 -6.10 34.57 -16.55
C LEU A 444 -4.95 33.61 -16.91
N VAL A 445 -5.25 32.31 -16.98
CA VAL A 445 -4.24 31.24 -17.14
C VAL A 445 -4.76 30.24 -18.17
N GLY A 446 -4.34 30.43 -19.43
CA GLY A 446 -4.97 29.75 -20.56
C GLY A 446 -6.46 30.09 -20.62
N GLU A 447 -7.31 29.07 -20.58
CA GLU A 447 -8.77 29.18 -20.59
C GLU A 447 -9.41 29.39 -19.20
N TYR A 448 -8.63 29.64 -18.15
CA TYR A 448 -9.11 29.70 -16.77
C TYR A 448 -8.99 31.08 -16.12
N ASP A 449 -10.09 31.55 -15.56
CA ASP A 449 -10.17 32.61 -14.56
C ASP A 449 -9.84 32.00 -13.19
N ILE A 450 -8.65 32.25 -12.67
CA ILE A 450 -8.17 31.70 -11.40
C ILE A 450 -8.31 32.74 -10.29
N LEU A 451 -8.94 32.34 -9.20
CA LEU A 451 -9.05 33.10 -7.96
C LEU A 451 -8.33 32.33 -6.83
N ILE A 452 -7.50 33.04 -6.09
CA ILE A 452 -6.74 32.49 -4.96
C ILE A 452 -7.28 33.19 -3.71
N LEU A 453 -7.98 32.45 -2.85
CA LEU A 453 -8.57 33.03 -1.64
C LEU A 453 -7.51 33.21 -0.56
N SER A 454 -7.53 34.36 0.12
CA SER A 454 -6.58 34.66 1.19
C SER A 454 -6.77 33.72 2.40
N ALA A 455 -5.81 33.75 3.33
CA ALA A 455 -5.91 32.96 4.56
C ALA A 455 -7.10 33.37 5.46
N LYS A 456 -7.60 34.61 5.35
CA LYS A 456 -8.80 35.10 6.06
C LYS A 456 -10.10 34.77 5.33
N GLU A 457 -10.07 34.78 4.00
CA GLU A 457 -11.21 34.37 3.16
C GLU A 457 -11.32 32.85 3.00
N SER A 458 -10.30 32.07 3.40
CA SER A 458 -10.41 30.60 3.43
C SER A 458 -11.54 30.13 4.37
N SER A 459 -11.80 30.87 5.46
CA SER A 459 -12.99 30.70 6.31
C SER A 459 -14.27 31.30 5.71
N GLY A 460 -14.15 32.23 4.77
CA GLY A 460 -15.25 32.84 4.01
C GLY A 460 -15.47 32.21 2.64
N LEU A 461 -14.89 31.05 2.32
CA LEU A 461 -15.11 30.37 1.04
C LEU A 461 -16.59 30.06 0.84
N LYS A 462 -17.29 29.67 1.91
CA LYS A 462 -18.74 29.47 1.90
C LYS A 462 -19.47 30.76 1.50
N ASP A 463 -19.12 31.87 2.13
CA ASP A 463 -19.73 33.17 1.89
C ASP A 463 -19.46 33.64 0.46
N TRP A 464 -18.20 33.57 0.01
CA TRP A 464 -17.80 33.88 -1.36
C TRP A 464 -18.55 33.05 -2.40
N LEU A 465 -18.73 31.74 -2.16
CA LEU A 465 -19.49 30.87 -3.05
C LEU A 465 -20.96 31.33 -3.15
N ASN A 466 -21.60 31.57 -2.01
CA ASN A 466 -22.99 32.04 -1.94
C ASN A 466 -23.15 33.43 -2.60
N GLU A 467 -22.28 34.39 -2.29
CA GLU A 467 -22.25 35.74 -2.87
C GLU A 467 -22.05 35.73 -4.39
N ASN A 468 -21.22 34.81 -4.90
CA ASN A 468 -21.03 34.63 -6.34
C ASN A 468 -22.14 33.79 -7.00
N GLY A 469 -23.18 33.40 -6.26
CA GLY A 469 -24.35 32.67 -6.74
C GLY A 469 -24.11 31.18 -7.02
N TYR A 470 -23.11 30.58 -6.38
CA TYR A 470 -22.83 29.14 -6.45
C TYR A 470 -23.55 28.38 -5.32
N LYS A 471 -24.25 27.30 -5.66
CA LYS A 471 -24.86 26.38 -4.69
C LYS A 471 -23.81 25.38 -4.20
N ILE A 472 -23.77 25.17 -2.89
CA ILE A 472 -22.99 24.13 -2.21
C ILE A 472 -23.90 22.90 -2.05
N PRO A 473 -23.51 21.70 -2.53
CA PRO A 473 -24.28 20.47 -2.35
C PRO A 473 -24.46 20.08 -0.88
N ASN A 474 -25.58 19.41 -0.59
CA ASN A 474 -25.86 18.89 0.75
C ASN A 474 -24.76 17.90 1.18
N GLY A 475 -24.17 18.12 2.36
CA GLY A 475 -23.05 17.32 2.86
C GLY A 475 -21.65 17.81 2.46
N ALA A 476 -21.52 18.73 1.50
CA ALA A 476 -20.21 19.32 1.17
C ALA A 476 -19.66 20.21 2.28
N GLU A 477 -20.51 20.90 3.02
CA GLU A 477 -20.13 21.73 4.17
C GLU A 477 -19.44 20.91 5.27
N GLU A 478 -19.98 19.72 5.59
CA GLU A 478 -19.40 18.76 6.54
C GLU A 478 -17.99 18.31 6.16
N VAL A 479 -17.69 18.26 4.86
CA VAL A 479 -16.38 17.87 4.33
C VAL A 479 -15.45 19.08 4.20
N LEU A 480 -15.96 20.29 3.97
CA LEU A 480 -15.18 21.51 3.74
C LEU A 480 -14.60 22.11 5.03
N ASP A 481 -15.40 22.17 6.09
CA ASP A 481 -15.07 22.76 7.38
C ASP A 481 -13.72 22.26 7.97
N PRO A 482 -13.43 20.95 7.95
CA PRO A 482 -12.16 20.43 8.46
C PRO A 482 -10.92 20.85 7.65
N TYR A 483 -11.04 21.14 6.35
CA TYR A 483 -9.92 21.67 5.56
C TYR A 483 -9.60 23.12 5.92
N ILE A 484 -10.64 23.94 6.14
CA ILE A 484 -10.53 25.32 6.62
C ILE A 484 -9.80 25.31 7.97
N LYS A 485 -10.30 24.51 8.93
CA LYS A 485 -9.71 24.38 10.28
C LYS A 485 -8.30 23.76 10.26
N SER A 486 -7.98 22.94 9.26
CA SER A 486 -6.63 22.37 9.03
C SER A 486 -5.64 23.34 8.36
N ASN A 487 -6.03 24.61 8.21
CA ASN A 487 -5.25 25.71 7.64
C ASN A 487 -4.85 25.51 6.16
N LEU A 488 -5.59 24.69 5.40
CA LEU A 488 -5.41 24.68 3.93
C LEU A 488 -5.89 26.01 3.33
N LYS A 489 -5.51 26.24 2.07
CA LYS A 489 -5.92 27.39 1.25
C LYS A 489 -6.71 26.85 0.07
N PHE A 490 -7.61 27.67 -0.49
CA PHE A 490 -8.48 27.24 -1.57
C PHE A 490 -8.14 27.95 -2.87
N PHE A 491 -7.89 27.13 -3.88
CA PHE A 491 -7.63 27.51 -5.25
C PHE A 491 -8.91 27.29 -6.05
N VAL A 492 -9.52 28.38 -6.51
CA VAL A 492 -10.80 28.35 -7.23
C VAL A 492 -10.53 28.63 -8.71
N VAL A 493 -10.94 27.69 -9.56
CA VAL A 493 -10.78 27.75 -11.01
C VAL A 493 -12.15 27.90 -11.64
N LYS A 494 -12.34 28.97 -12.41
CA LYS A 494 -13.51 29.20 -13.25
C LYS A 494 -13.12 29.14 -14.72
N VAL A 495 -13.99 28.59 -15.58
CA VAL A 495 -13.75 28.55 -17.03
C VAL A 495 -14.07 29.91 -17.67
N ASN A 496 -13.17 30.41 -18.51
CA ASN A 496 -13.36 31.63 -19.28
C ASN A 496 -13.80 31.29 -20.71
N GLU A 497 -15.07 31.56 -21.05
CA GLU A 497 -15.64 31.27 -22.37
C GLU A 497 -14.87 31.90 -23.54
N LYS A 498 -14.35 33.12 -23.37
CA LYS A 498 -13.71 33.86 -24.48
C LYS A 498 -12.42 33.19 -24.90
N GLU A 499 -11.69 32.64 -23.94
CA GLU A 499 -10.48 31.87 -24.18
C GLU A 499 -10.80 30.42 -24.59
N LYS A 500 -11.81 29.77 -23.97
CA LYS A 500 -12.25 28.43 -24.38
C LYS A 500 -12.64 28.37 -25.86
N LYS A 501 -13.35 29.39 -26.38
CA LYS A 501 -13.75 29.47 -27.80
C LYS A 501 -12.59 29.61 -28.79
N LYS A 502 -11.35 29.87 -28.32
CA LYS A 502 -10.14 29.89 -29.15
C LYS A 502 -9.47 28.51 -29.25
N LEU A 503 -9.85 27.57 -28.39
CA LEU A 503 -9.38 26.19 -28.49
C LEU A 503 -10.07 25.49 -29.66
N SER A 504 -9.31 24.73 -30.44
CA SER A 504 -9.82 23.93 -31.56
C SER A 504 -10.69 22.74 -31.13
N GLU A 505 -10.66 22.41 -29.84
CA GLU A 505 -11.34 21.24 -29.28
C GLU A 505 -12.20 21.60 -28.06
N ASN A 506 -13.28 20.83 -27.85
CA ASN A 506 -14.29 21.12 -26.83
C ASN A 506 -13.87 20.76 -25.39
N PHE A 507 -12.67 20.21 -25.18
CA PHE A 507 -12.16 19.81 -23.86
C PHE A 507 -11.60 20.99 -23.04
N LEU A 508 -11.20 20.70 -21.81
CA LEU A 508 -10.51 21.61 -20.88
C LEU A 508 -9.11 21.06 -20.62
N ARG A 509 -8.05 21.87 -20.77
CA ARG A 509 -6.67 21.40 -20.61
C ARG A 509 -6.29 21.20 -19.14
N PRO A 510 -5.47 20.18 -18.82
CA PRO A 510 -5.00 19.93 -17.46
C PRO A 510 -4.37 21.17 -16.79
N ILE A 511 -4.64 21.34 -15.50
CA ILE A 511 -4.07 22.41 -14.67
C ILE A 511 -2.96 21.82 -13.81
N GLN A 512 -1.77 22.39 -13.92
CA GLN A 512 -0.61 22.07 -13.10
C GLN A 512 -0.41 23.15 -12.03
N ILE A 513 -0.21 22.72 -10.79
CA ILE A 513 0.17 23.56 -9.65
C ILE A 513 1.47 23.06 -9.03
N SER A 514 2.34 23.95 -8.58
CA SER A 514 3.59 23.60 -7.88
C SER A 514 3.66 24.29 -6.53
N PHE A 515 4.09 23.61 -5.47
CA PHE A 515 4.19 24.21 -4.14
C PHE A 515 5.27 23.56 -3.28
N ASN A 516 5.70 24.28 -2.25
CA ASN A 516 6.60 23.76 -1.22
C ASN A 516 5.80 23.48 0.07
N SER A 517 5.74 22.22 0.49
CA SER A 517 5.04 21.76 1.69
C SER A 517 5.56 20.36 2.09
N PRO A 518 5.76 20.08 3.40
CA PRO A 518 6.06 18.73 3.88
C PRO A 518 4.84 17.79 3.81
N ARG A 519 3.63 18.32 3.60
CA ARG A 519 2.42 17.50 3.37
C ARG A 519 2.46 16.90 1.97
N PHE A 520 2.75 15.61 1.87
CA PHE A 520 2.67 14.84 0.63
C PHE A 520 1.34 14.08 0.58
N MET A 521 0.31 14.68 -0.04
CA MET A 521 -1.05 14.16 -0.03
C MET A 521 -1.86 14.53 -1.28
N LEU A 522 -2.92 13.77 -1.57
CA LEU A 522 -3.98 14.15 -2.52
C LEU A 522 -5.33 14.32 -1.78
N PRO A 523 -5.98 15.49 -1.88
CA PRO A 523 -7.16 15.84 -1.09
C PRO A 523 -8.47 15.28 -1.68
N ILE A 524 -8.59 13.96 -1.71
CA ILE A 524 -9.71 13.28 -2.35
C ILE A 524 -11.06 13.53 -1.68
N ARG A 525 -11.16 13.79 -0.35
CA ARG A 525 -12.48 13.87 0.32
C ARG A 525 -13.39 14.97 -0.26
N LEU A 526 -12.85 16.11 -0.68
CA LEU A 526 -13.67 17.24 -1.12
C LEU A 526 -14.53 16.95 -2.36
N GLY A 527 -14.03 16.18 -3.32
CA GLY A 527 -14.87 15.74 -4.43
C GLY A 527 -15.77 14.57 -4.08
N MET A 528 -15.55 13.89 -2.94
CA MET A 528 -16.47 12.90 -2.38
C MET A 528 -17.82 13.46 -1.93
N ALA A 529 -17.94 14.78 -1.85
CA ALA A 529 -19.20 15.45 -1.59
C ALA A 529 -20.17 15.49 -2.80
N ASN A 530 -19.77 15.00 -3.98
CA ASN A 530 -20.38 15.41 -5.26
C ASN A 530 -21.02 14.31 -6.15
N ALA A 531 -21.08 13.02 -5.79
CA ALA A 531 -21.67 11.99 -6.69
C ALA A 531 -22.30 10.72 -5.96
N GLU A 532 -22.62 9.57 -6.64
CA GLU A 532 -23.56 8.41 -6.33
C GLU A 532 -23.11 6.85 -6.19
N GLY A 533 -21.87 6.39 -5.88
CA GLY A 533 -21.33 4.98 -5.76
C GLY A 533 -19.75 4.79 -5.77
N ASP A 534 -19.18 3.82 -6.51
CA ASP A 534 -17.74 3.58 -6.94
C ASP A 534 -16.98 4.58 -7.87
N GLN A 535 -15.81 5.16 -7.51
CA GLN A 535 -15.00 6.00 -8.43
C GLN A 535 -13.54 5.61 -8.60
N ASP A 536 -13.03 5.76 -9.83
CA ASP A 536 -11.65 5.42 -10.21
C ASP A 536 -10.77 6.66 -10.42
N MET A 537 -9.59 6.65 -9.81
CA MET A 537 -8.50 7.59 -10.06
C MET A 537 -7.21 6.86 -10.47
N ILE A 538 -6.53 7.38 -11.49
CA ILE A 538 -5.17 7.00 -11.85
C ILE A 538 -4.20 8.10 -11.43
N VAL A 539 -3.20 7.73 -10.63
CA VAL A 539 -2.11 8.61 -10.16
C VAL A 539 -0.82 8.22 -10.88
N TYR A 540 -0.26 9.15 -11.65
CA TYR A 540 1.06 9.03 -12.28
C TYR A 540 2.08 9.79 -11.45
N ALA A 541 2.93 9.08 -10.71
CA ALA A 541 3.74 9.66 -9.67
C ALA A 541 5.24 9.58 -9.99
N PHE A 542 5.98 10.68 -9.81
CA PHE A 542 7.40 10.80 -10.18
C PHE A 542 8.27 11.30 -9.01
N THR A 543 9.39 10.64 -8.77
CA THR A 543 10.33 10.93 -7.67
C THR A 543 11.79 10.72 -8.10
N LYS A 544 12.76 11.09 -7.24
CA LYS A 544 14.19 10.78 -7.46
C LYS A 544 14.61 9.43 -6.89
N SER A 545 14.07 9.02 -5.74
CA SER A 545 14.61 7.90 -4.95
C SER A 545 14.02 6.55 -5.33
N GLY A 546 12.71 6.47 -5.54
CA GLY A 546 12.00 5.20 -5.72
C GLY A 546 10.48 5.31 -5.59
N ARG A 547 9.81 4.16 -5.51
CA ARG A 547 8.35 4.03 -5.55
C ARG A 547 7.65 4.87 -4.47
N ILE A 548 6.50 5.44 -4.83
CA ILE A 548 5.59 6.06 -3.86
C ILE A 548 4.63 5.01 -3.29
N GLU A 549 4.41 5.05 -1.97
CA GLU A 549 3.43 4.22 -1.27
C GLU A 549 2.46 5.09 -0.46
N CYS A 550 1.19 4.67 -0.36
CA CYS A 550 0.25 5.25 0.58
C CYS A 550 0.65 4.88 2.03
N THR A 551 0.58 5.84 2.94
CA THR A 551 0.97 5.64 4.35
C THR A 551 -0.21 5.27 5.25
N ASN A 552 -1.42 5.74 4.87
CA ASN A 552 -2.69 5.46 5.57
C ASN A 552 -3.59 4.43 4.85
N TYR A 553 -3.24 3.96 3.66
CA TYR A 553 -3.93 2.90 2.92
C TYR A 553 -2.95 1.82 2.46
N ARG A 554 -3.42 0.58 2.25
CA ARG A 554 -2.52 -0.48 1.74
C ARG A 554 -2.17 -0.19 0.28
N THR A 555 -0.87 -0.19 -0.01
CA THR A 555 -0.38 -0.21 -1.40
C THR A 555 -0.18 -1.67 -1.81
N VAL A 556 -0.97 -2.14 -2.77
CA VAL A 556 -1.00 -3.55 -3.18
C VAL A 556 -0.58 -3.66 -4.65
N ALA A 557 0.39 -4.53 -4.96
CA ALA A 557 0.73 -4.83 -6.34
C ALA A 557 -0.31 -5.79 -6.93
N LEU A 558 -0.80 -5.51 -8.13
CA LEU A 558 -1.70 -6.42 -8.84
C LEU A 558 -1.00 -7.75 -9.20
N PRO A 559 -1.73 -8.85 -9.38
CA PRO A 559 -1.19 -10.08 -9.94
C PRO A 559 -0.59 -9.82 -11.33
N THR A 560 0.62 -10.33 -11.58
CA THR A 560 1.36 -10.11 -12.85
C THR A 560 2.18 -11.35 -13.23
N GLY A 561 2.48 -11.51 -14.52
CA GLY A 561 3.22 -12.64 -15.08
C GLY A 561 2.41 -13.93 -15.25
N ASN A 562 1.11 -13.89 -14.99
CA ASN A 562 0.22 -15.05 -15.08
C ASN A 562 -0.10 -15.39 -16.54
N LYS A 563 -0.10 -16.68 -16.88
CA LYS A 563 -0.57 -17.20 -18.17
C LYS A 563 -2.09 -17.30 -18.16
N ILE A 564 -2.75 -16.69 -19.14
CA ILE A 564 -4.22 -16.63 -19.23
C ILE A 564 -4.70 -17.11 -20.61
N PRO A 565 -5.98 -17.46 -20.76
CA PRO A 565 -6.48 -18.05 -22.00
C PRO A 565 -6.42 -17.06 -23.18
N LEU A 566 -6.06 -17.57 -24.35
CA LEU A 566 -5.87 -16.76 -25.56
C LEU A 566 -7.10 -15.90 -25.92
N PHE A 567 -8.31 -16.45 -25.75
CA PHE A 567 -9.56 -15.76 -26.08
C PHE A 567 -9.75 -14.42 -25.33
N VAL A 568 -9.07 -14.22 -24.20
CA VAL A 568 -9.08 -12.97 -23.44
C VAL A 568 -8.55 -11.79 -24.28
N GLN A 569 -7.69 -12.02 -25.28
CA GLN A 569 -7.18 -10.98 -26.18
C GLN A 569 -8.29 -10.10 -26.78
N SER A 570 -9.37 -10.73 -27.23
CA SER A 570 -10.51 -10.06 -27.85
C SER A 570 -11.31 -9.14 -26.90
N ASN A 571 -11.17 -9.32 -25.58
CA ASN A 571 -11.88 -8.52 -24.57
C ASN A 571 -11.04 -8.35 -23.29
N PHE A 572 -9.78 -7.92 -23.47
CA PHE A 572 -8.84 -7.72 -22.38
C PHE A 572 -9.33 -6.68 -21.36
N ALA A 573 -10.07 -5.66 -21.81
CA ALA A 573 -10.66 -4.63 -20.94
C ALA A 573 -11.64 -5.23 -19.91
N ASN A 574 -12.54 -6.14 -20.33
CA ASN A 574 -13.44 -6.84 -19.40
C ASN A 574 -12.66 -7.76 -18.46
N PHE A 575 -11.61 -8.44 -18.94
CA PHE A 575 -10.79 -9.32 -18.10
C PHE A 575 -10.12 -8.49 -17.00
N TYR A 576 -9.50 -7.38 -17.38
CA TYR A 576 -8.84 -6.49 -16.46
C TYR A 576 -9.82 -5.86 -15.46
N SER A 577 -11.00 -5.43 -15.92
CA SER A 577 -12.05 -4.90 -15.04
C SER A 577 -12.52 -5.93 -14.01
N ASN A 578 -12.71 -7.19 -14.39
CA ASN A 578 -13.08 -8.25 -13.44
C ASN A 578 -11.94 -8.57 -12.47
N LEU A 579 -10.69 -8.61 -12.95
CA LEU A 579 -9.50 -8.83 -12.12
C LEU A 579 -9.34 -7.73 -11.07
N PHE A 580 -9.41 -6.47 -11.50
CA PHE A 580 -9.33 -5.32 -10.61
C PHE A 580 -10.45 -5.33 -9.56
N GLN A 581 -11.70 -5.56 -9.98
CA GLN A 581 -12.86 -5.67 -9.08
C GLN A 581 -12.71 -6.81 -8.07
N TYR A 582 -12.22 -7.98 -8.51
CA TYR A 582 -12.00 -9.15 -7.66
C TYR A 582 -10.90 -8.88 -6.63
N GLN A 583 -9.78 -8.29 -7.05
CA GLN A 583 -8.69 -7.90 -6.15
C GLN A 583 -9.14 -6.82 -5.14
N TRP A 584 -9.92 -5.83 -5.58
CA TRP A 584 -10.40 -4.73 -4.74
C TRP A 584 -11.35 -5.25 -3.64
N ASN A 585 -12.25 -6.16 -4.00
CA ASN A 585 -13.09 -6.87 -3.03
C ASN A 585 -12.25 -7.75 -2.08
N LYS A 586 -11.26 -8.49 -2.60
CA LYS A 586 -10.41 -9.42 -1.82
C LYS A 586 -9.57 -8.70 -0.76
N ASP A 587 -9.01 -7.53 -1.07
CA ASP A 587 -8.20 -6.75 -0.12
C ASP A 587 -9.01 -5.80 0.78
N GLY A 588 -10.35 -5.86 0.73
CA GLY A 588 -11.22 -5.09 1.61
C GLY A 588 -11.40 -3.62 1.21
N LYS A 589 -11.31 -3.32 -0.09
CA LYS A 589 -11.67 -2.06 -0.76
C LYS A 589 -10.86 -0.80 -0.41
N SER A 590 -10.31 -0.68 0.80
CA SER A 590 -9.49 0.46 1.25
C SER A 590 -8.02 0.35 0.79
N VAL A 591 -7.79 0.22 -0.51
CA VAL A 591 -6.45 -0.05 -1.09
C VAL A 591 -6.11 0.80 -2.32
N ALA A 592 -4.82 1.11 -2.48
CA ALA A 592 -4.26 1.68 -3.71
C ALA A 592 -3.50 0.58 -4.45
N MET A 593 -3.81 0.37 -5.74
CA MET A 593 -3.22 -0.71 -6.53
C MET A 593 -2.07 -0.21 -7.41
N VAL A 594 -0.93 -0.89 -7.39
CA VAL A 594 0.19 -0.60 -8.29
C VAL A 594 -0.05 -1.29 -9.63
N GLU A 595 -0.12 -0.51 -10.71
CA GLU A 595 -0.19 -1.02 -12.09
C GLU A 595 1.19 -0.99 -12.79
N TYR A 596 2.05 -0.03 -12.43
CA TYR A 596 3.42 0.12 -12.96
C TYR A 596 4.33 0.77 -11.91
N ALA A 597 5.59 0.37 -11.83
CA ALA A 597 6.63 1.04 -11.06
C ALA A 597 8.00 0.74 -11.68
N TRP A 598 8.70 1.75 -12.21
CA TRP A 598 10.02 1.57 -12.82
C TRP A 598 10.82 2.88 -12.77
N ASN A 599 12.14 2.77 -12.60
CA ASN A 599 13.04 3.87 -12.99
C ASN A 599 12.88 4.16 -14.49
N VAL A 600 12.69 5.42 -14.87
CA VAL A 600 12.56 5.93 -16.24
C VAL A 600 13.51 7.12 -16.49
N SER A 601 14.71 7.10 -15.88
CA SER A 601 15.72 8.15 -16.07
C SER A 601 15.96 8.44 -17.57
N PRO A 602 16.12 9.71 -18.00
CA PRO A 602 16.48 10.10 -19.38
C PRO A 602 17.58 9.28 -20.06
N THR A 603 18.58 8.84 -19.30
CA THR A 603 19.69 8.02 -19.81
C THR A 603 19.31 6.57 -20.11
N ASN A 604 18.18 6.09 -19.61
CA ASN A 604 17.75 4.69 -19.69
C ASN A 604 16.22 4.57 -19.53
N TYR A 605 15.47 5.24 -20.40
CA TYR A 605 14.01 5.40 -20.31
C TYR A 605 13.20 4.28 -20.99
N VAL A 606 13.83 3.42 -21.81
CA VAL A 606 13.20 2.23 -22.40
C VAL A 606 13.05 1.14 -21.34
N LYS A 607 11.90 1.15 -20.66
CA LYS A 607 11.61 0.38 -19.44
C LYS A 607 10.22 -0.25 -19.50
N CYS A 608 10.04 -1.00 -20.59
CA CYS A 608 8.93 -1.87 -20.87
C CYS A 608 9.46 -3.14 -21.53
N ASP A 609 8.85 -4.29 -21.25
CA ASP A 609 9.19 -5.54 -21.93
C ASP A 609 7.96 -6.47 -22.02
N PRO A 610 7.32 -6.57 -23.21
CA PRO A 610 7.60 -5.83 -24.44
C PRO A 610 7.16 -4.34 -24.39
N CYS A 611 7.85 -3.50 -25.17
CA CYS A 611 7.43 -2.12 -25.43
C CYS A 611 6.43 -2.06 -26.60
N VAL A 612 5.20 -1.61 -26.31
CA VAL A 612 4.13 -1.39 -27.30
C VAL A 612 3.73 0.08 -27.43
N ALA A 613 4.43 0.98 -26.74
CA ALA A 613 4.18 2.42 -26.71
C ALA A 613 5.49 3.19 -26.61
N ILE A 614 5.48 4.44 -27.08
CA ILE A 614 6.64 5.33 -27.03
C ILE A 614 6.95 5.67 -25.55
N PRO A 615 8.19 5.50 -25.08
CA PRO A 615 8.59 5.91 -23.73
C PRO A 615 8.70 7.44 -23.62
N PRO A 616 8.39 8.03 -22.45
CA PRO A 616 8.38 9.49 -22.29
C PRO A 616 9.79 10.08 -22.45
N SER A 617 9.89 11.17 -23.21
CA SER A 617 11.12 11.95 -23.36
C SER A 617 11.33 12.93 -22.20
N ASP A 618 12.52 13.52 -22.12
CA ASP A 618 12.87 14.54 -21.13
C ASP A 618 11.90 15.72 -21.13
N ARG A 619 11.42 16.12 -22.32
CA ARG A 619 10.41 17.18 -22.49
C ARG A 619 9.06 16.75 -21.94
N ASP A 620 8.66 15.50 -22.16
CA ASP A 620 7.41 14.95 -21.62
C ASP A 620 7.46 14.89 -20.08
N LEU A 621 8.60 14.46 -19.52
CA LEU A 621 8.82 14.44 -18.06
C LEU A 621 8.81 15.86 -17.46
N GLN A 622 9.45 16.84 -18.10
CA GLN A 622 9.36 18.25 -17.70
C GLN A 622 7.93 18.78 -17.77
N GLN A 623 7.19 18.44 -18.83
CA GLN A 623 5.78 18.82 -19.01
C GLN A 623 4.87 18.18 -17.94
N ALA A 624 5.13 16.92 -17.57
CA ALA A 624 4.47 16.24 -16.46
C ALA A 624 4.75 16.92 -15.09
N GLY A 625 5.85 17.66 -14.98
CA GLY A 625 6.21 18.48 -13.82
C GLY A 625 7.58 18.17 -13.22
N VAL A 626 8.40 17.31 -13.83
CA VAL A 626 9.72 16.87 -13.32
C VAL A 626 10.75 18.00 -13.46
N TRP A 627 10.74 18.91 -12.48
CA TRP A 627 11.49 20.17 -12.52
C TRP A 627 13.01 20.03 -12.34
N TRP A 628 13.52 18.87 -11.90
CA TRP A 628 14.94 18.66 -11.67
C TRP A 628 15.71 18.19 -12.92
N LEU A 629 15.01 17.86 -14.00
CA LEU A 629 15.64 17.64 -15.30
C LEU A 629 15.95 18.99 -15.94
N LYS A 630 17.21 19.25 -16.29
CA LYS A 630 17.59 20.35 -17.19
C LYS A 630 17.55 19.85 -18.63
N THR A 631 16.83 20.57 -19.50
CA THR A 631 16.99 20.43 -20.95
C THR A 631 18.16 21.33 -21.36
N ARG A 632 19.05 20.84 -22.24
CA ARG A 632 20.07 21.69 -22.87
C ARG A 632 19.39 22.77 -23.69
N ASP A 633 19.70 24.03 -23.43
CA ASP A 633 19.26 25.11 -24.29
C ASP A 633 20.23 25.26 -25.47
N TRP A 634 19.91 24.58 -26.58
CA TRP A 634 20.70 24.65 -27.80
C TRP A 634 20.72 26.05 -28.47
N SER A 635 20.02 27.04 -27.91
CA SER A 635 20.09 28.44 -28.34
C SER A 635 21.04 29.32 -27.50
N ASP A 636 21.52 28.84 -26.35
CA ASP A 636 22.48 29.54 -25.49
C ASP A 636 23.74 28.69 -25.24
N TYR A 637 24.75 28.88 -26.08
CA TYR A 637 26.04 28.17 -25.97
C TYR A 637 26.86 28.52 -24.72
N SER A 638 26.41 29.44 -23.85
CA SER A 638 27.13 29.78 -22.61
C SER A 638 27.01 28.71 -21.52
N ASP A 639 26.02 27.81 -21.58
CA ASP A 639 25.86 26.71 -20.61
C ASP A 639 26.73 25.47 -20.92
N VAL A 640 27.27 25.38 -22.14
CA VAL A 640 27.83 24.15 -22.72
C VAL A 640 29.23 23.79 -22.18
N GLN A 641 29.90 24.71 -21.47
CA GLN A 641 31.34 24.60 -21.15
C GLN A 641 31.72 24.32 -19.69
N ASN A 642 30.78 24.11 -18.74
CA ASN A 642 31.11 23.76 -17.35
C ASN A 642 30.69 22.33 -16.94
N PRO A 643 31.54 21.31 -17.16
CA PRO A 643 31.36 19.96 -16.59
C PRO A 643 31.35 19.92 -15.05
N SER A 644 31.81 20.99 -14.40
CA SER A 644 31.96 21.13 -12.95
C SER A 644 30.65 21.44 -12.21
N ASP A 645 29.62 21.95 -12.89
CA ASP A 645 28.33 22.34 -12.30
C ASP A 645 27.28 21.21 -12.31
N TYR A 646 27.70 20.02 -12.76
CA TYR A 646 26.87 18.81 -12.91
C TYR A 646 26.74 17.97 -11.62
N SER A 647 27.38 18.36 -10.51
CA SER A 647 27.56 17.47 -9.34
C SER A 647 26.32 17.28 -8.44
N ASP A 648 25.26 18.08 -8.60
CA ASP A 648 24.08 18.07 -7.69
C ASP A 648 22.75 17.76 -8.41
N TYR A 649 22.79 17.47 -9.72
CA TYR A 649 21.61 17.07 -10.50
C TYR A 649 21.57 15.56 -10.71
N SER A 650 20.58 14.93 -10.06
CA SER A 650 20.24 13.53 -10.28
C SER A 650 19.27 13.40 -11.44
N ASP A 651 19.72 12.85 -12.57
CA ASP A 651 18.87 12.42 -13.70
C ASP A 651 17.93 11.25 -13.33
N ASN A 652 17.94 10.78 -12.08
CA ASN A 652 17.02 9.75 -11.63
C ASN A 652 15.58 10.26 -11.64
N VAL A 653 14.74 9.54 -12.36
CA VAL A 653 13.29 9.67 -12.34
C VAL A 653 12.71 8.29 -12.12
N TYR A 654 11.94 8.10 -11.05
CA TYR A 654 11.23 6.87 -10.78
C TYR A 654 9.73 7.10 -10.97
N PHE A 655 9.11 6.34 -11.87
CA PHE A 655 7.71 6.47 -12.23
C PHE A 655 6.89 5.37 -11.58
N THR A 656 5.87 5.74 -10.82
CA THR A 656 4.87 4.85 -10.21
C THR A 656 3.49 5.17 -10.78
N ARG A 657 2.73 4.15 -11.18
CA ARG A 657 1.30 4.27 -11.51
C ARG A 657 0.48 3.57 -10.44
N LEU A 658 -0.36 4.33 -9.76
CA LEU A 658 -1.36 3.81 -8.84
C LEU A 658 -2.76 3.95 -9.45
N HIS A 659 -3.59 2.93 -9.27
CA HIS A 659 -5.02 2.97 -9.56
C HIS A 659 -5.77 2.78 -8.25
N ILE A 660 -6.61 3.75 -7.90
CA ILE A 660 -7.37 3.77 -6.65
C ILE A 660 -8.84 3.82 -6.99
N ARG A 661 -9.61 2.83 -6.50
CA ARG A 661 -11.07 2.87 -6.47
C ARG A 661 -11.54 3.29 -5.09
N TYR A 662 -12.19 4.45 -4.99
CA TYR A 662 -12.50 5.14 -3.74
C TYR A 662 -13.97 5.59 -3.66
N ASN A 663 -14.44 5.70 -2.42
CA ASN A 663 -15.75 6.23 -2.03
C ASN A 663 -15.70 6.72 -0.57
N ARG A 664 -16.80 7.31 -0.07
CA ARG A 664 -16.87 7.85 1.30
C ARG A 664 -16.74 6.79 2.41
N GLU A 665 -17.15 5.54 2.16
CA GLU A 665 -17.10 4.45 3.14
C GLU A 665 -15.68 3.92 3.37
N PHE A 666 -14.96 3.58 2.28
CA PHE A 666 -13.65 2.93 2.35
C PHE A 666 -12.47 3.90 2.37
N PHE A 667 -12.69 5.18 2.04
CA PHE A 667 -11.67 6.23 2.05
C PHE A 667 -12.06 7.41 2.96
N PRO A 668 -12.23 7.20 4.28
CA PRO A 668 -12.59 8.26 5.23
C PRO A 668 -11.48 9.32 5.44
N GLN A 669 -10.32 9.17 4.80
CA GLN A 669 -9.20 10.12 4.84
C GLN A 669 -8.71 10.42 3.41
N ASP A 670 -8.03 11.55 3.27
CA ASP A 670 -7.25 11.85 2.07
C ASP A 670 -6.09 10.86 1.88
N LEU A 671 -5.62 10.69 0.64
CA LEU A 671 -4.45 9.85 0.37
C LEU A 671 -3.20 10.56 0.90
N MET A 672 -2.52 9.93 1.86
CA MET A 672 -1.21 10.36 2.37
C MET A 672 -0.13 9.48 1.74
N PHE A 673 0.94 10.09 1.25
CA PHE A 673 2.01 9.41 0.51
C PHE A 673 3.37 9.54 1.20
N ALA A 674 4.22 8.53 1.01
CA ALA A 674 5.64 8.61 1.29
C ALA A 674 6.43 8.20 0.03
N GLU A 675 7.49 8.95 -0.27
CA GLU A 675 8.56 8.47 -1.15
C GLU A 675 9.33 7.36 -0.41
N THR A 676 9.50 6.21 -1.07
CA THR A 676 10.32 5.12 -0.56
C THR A 676 11.57 4.99 -1.42
N PRO A 677 12.69 4.47 -0.89
CA PRO A 677 13.86 4.17 -1.72
C PRO A 677 13.65 2.91 -2.57
N ASN A 678 12.44 2.33 -2.62
CA ASN A 678 12.15 1.09 -3.32
C ASN A 678 12.37 1.22 -4.83
N LYS A 679 13.32 0.45 -5.36
CA LYS A 679 13.66 0.44 -6.80
C LYS A 679 13.23 -0.86 -7.50
N GLU A 680 12.35 -1.67 -6.91
CA GLU A 680 11.82 -2.87 -7.55
C GLU A 680 10.99 -2.53 -8.80
N ASN A 681 11.46 -2.96 -9.97
CA ASN A 681 10.72 -2.82 -11.22
C ASN A 681 9.48 -3.71 -11.22
N TYR A 682 8.35 -3.16 -11.63
CA TYR A 682 7.05 -3.81 -11.62
C TYR A 682 6.17 -3.29 -12.76
N GLN A 683 5.42 -4.20 -13.39
CA GLN A 683 4.41 -3.88 -14.40
C GLN A 683 3.31 -4.94 -14.33
N ALA A 684 2.04 -4.54 -14.34
CA ALA A 684 0.91 -5.43 -14.50
C ALA A 684 0.88 -5.98 -15.95
N ARG A 685 1.28 -7.24 -16.11
CA ARG A 685 1.31 -7.93 -17.42
C ARG A 685 0.71 -9.32 -17.32
N TYR A 686 -0.03 -9.71 -18.35
CA TYR A 686 -0.69 -11.00 -18.46
C TYR A 686 -0.26 -11.66 -19.77
N ILE A 687 0.01 -12.97 -19.72
CA ILE A 687 0.66 -13.68 -20.82
C ILE A 687 -0.38 -14.52 -21.55
N ILE A 688 -0.50 -14.33 -22.86
CA ILE A 688 -1.17 -15.26 -23.77
C ILE A 688 -0.12 -15.94 -24.65
N THR A 689 -0.45 -17.13 -25.17
CA THR A 689 0.43 -17.85 -26.06
C THR A 689 -0.40 -18.50 -27.16
N HIS A 690 -0.27 -17.96 -28.36
CA HIS A 690 -0.85 -18.49 -29.59
C HIS A 690 -0.35 -19.92 -29.79
N PRO A 691 -1.25 -20.91 -29.91
CA PRO A 691 -0.83 -22.28 -30.18
C PRO A 691 -0.19 -22.37 -31.57
N ALA A 692 0.63 -23.40 -31.77
CA ALA A 692 1.21 -23.68 -33.06
C ALA A 692 0.11 -23.99 -34.09
N THR A 693 0.39 -23.76 -35.38
CA THR A 693 -0.53 -24.02 -36.48
C THR A 693 0.02 -25.10 -37.43
N GLY A 694 -0.88 -25.79 -38.14
CA GLY A 694 -0.54 -26.87 -39.07
C GLY A 694 -0.74 -28.27 -38.46
N GLU A 695 -0.13 -29.27 -39.07
CA GLU A 695 -0.28 -30.67 -38.66
C GLU A 695 0.54 -31.03 -37.42
N PHE A 696 0.00 -31.93 -36.59
CA PHE A 696 0.63 -32.43 -35.34
C PHE A 696 0.91 -33.94 -35.39
N ASN A 697 1.08 -34.47 -36.60
CA ASN A 697 1.09 -35.91 -36.88
C ASN A 697 2.37 -36.61 -36.39
N CYS A 698 3.44 -35.87 -36.10
CA CYS A 698 4.69 -36.38 -35.56
C CYS A 698 4.63 -36.63 -34.04
N ASP A 699 5.55 -37.42 -33.49
CA ASP A 699 5.63 -37.70 -32.04
C ASP A 699 5.75 -36.45 -31.17
N ALA A 700 6.53 -35.46 -31.63
CA ALA A 700 6.67 -34.18 -30.96
C ALA A 700 5.35 -33.37 -30.97
N GLY A 701 4.56 -33.46 -32.05
CA GLY A 701 3.23 -32.87 -32.16
C GLY A 701 2.21 -33.52 -31.21
N ARG A 702 2.21 -34.85 -31.12
CA ARG A 702 1.38 -35.60 -30.16
C ARG A 702 1.72 -35.25 -28.70
N LYS A 703 3.00 -35.10 -28.39
CA LYS A 703 3.45 -34.60 -27.08
C LYS A 703 2.98 -33.15 -26.84
N TYR A 704 3.21 -32.27 -27.80
CA TYR A 704 2.79 -30.86 -27.75
C TYR A 704 1.30 -30.69 -27.46
N LEU A 705 0.42 -31.47 -28.11
CA LEU A 705 -1.02 -31.39 -27.82
C LEU A 705 -1.39 -31.80 -26.38
N ASN A 706 -0.64 -32.71 -25.76
CA ASN A 706 -0.83 -33.06 -24.34
C ASN A 706 -0.31 -31.97 -23.40
N ASP A 707 0.86 -31.40 -23.70
CA ASP A 707 1.43 -30.27 -22.95
C ASP A 707 0.52 -29.02 -23.08
N LEU A 708 -0.06 -28.79 -24.26
CA LEU A 708 -1.03 -27.73 -24.55
C LEU A 708 -2.32 -27.89 -23.72
N ARG A 709 -2.87 -29.12 -23.59
CA ARG A 709 -4.03 -29.38 -22.71
C ARG A 709 -3.73 -29.01 -21.25
N GLN A 710 -2.56 -29.40 -20.74
CA GLN A 710 -2.15 -29.06 -19.37
C GLN A 710 -1.95 -27.55 -19.20
N ARG A 711 -1.32 -26.89 -20.19
CA ARG A 711 -1.17 -25.44 -20.25
C ARG A 711 -2.53 -24.72 -20.23
N ARG A 712 -3.48 -25.14 -21.08
CA ARG A 712 -4.83 -24.58 -21.17
C ARG A 712 -5.62 -24.78 -19.88
N ARG A 713 -5.44 -25.89 -19.16
CA ARG A 713 -6.01 -26.09 -17.82
C ARG A 713 -5.49 -25.05 -16.83
N ALA A 714 -4.17 -24.88 -16.75
CA ALA A 714 -3.56 -23.87 -15.88
C ALA A 714 -3.96 -22.44 -16.25
N GLU A 715 -4.17 -22.14 -17.54
CA GLU A 715 -4.69 -20.86 -18.01
C GLU A 715 -6.14 -20.61 -17.55
N LEU A 716 -7.01 -21.62 -17.57
CA LEU A 716 -8.38 -21.52 -17.04
C LEU A 716 -8.40 -21.37 -15.51
N ASP A 717 -7.54 -22.10 -14.79
CA ASP A 717 -7.37 -21.97 -13.34
C ASP A 717 -6.86 -20.57 -12.97
N ASN A 718 -5.94 -20.00 -13.78
CA ASN A 718 -5.47 -18.62 -13.65
C ASN A 718 -6.58 -17.60 -13.96
N LEU A 719 -7.38 -17.79 -15.02
CA LEU A 719 -8.53 -16.92 -15.31
C LEU A 719 -9.48 -16.83 -14.11
N SER A 720 -9.85 -17.99 -13.54
CA SER A 720 -10.74 -18.09 -12.39
C SER A 720 -10.16 -17.46 -11.13
N SER A 721 -8.91 -17.79 -10.78
CA SER A 721 -8.25 -17.25 -9.59
C SER A 721 -7.93 -15.75 -9.65
N LEU A 722 -7.80 -15.18 -10.86
CA LEU A 722 -7.56 -13.75 -11.06
C LEU A 722 -8.84 -12.91 -11.10
N THR A 723 -9.91 -13.42 -11.72
CA THR A 723 -11.13 -12.64 -12.00
C THR A 723 -12.33 -13.01 -11.13
N GLY A 724 -12.27 -14.15 -10.44
CA GLY A 724 -13.45 -14.76 -9.82
C GLY A 724 -14.50 -15.27 -10.84
N LYS A 725 -14.14 -15.35 -12.14
CA LYS A 725 -15.00 -15.78 -13.25
C LYS A 725 -14.50 -17.07 -13.89
N SER A 726 -15.43 -17.98 -14.14
CA SER A 726 -15.18 -19.29 -14.73
C SER A 726 -15.16 -19.24 -16.25
N TYR A 727 -14.77 -20.33 -16.92
CA TYR A 727 -14.90 -20.44 -18.38
C TYR A 727 -16.32 -20.16 -18.89
N THR A 728 -17.35 -20.55 -18.13
CA THR A 728 -18.75 -20.34 -18.53
C THR A 728 -19.19 -18.87 -18.53
N ASP A 729 -18.46 -17.98 -17.85
CA ASP A 729 -18.66 -16.53 -17.96
C ASP A 729 -18.07 -15.93 -19.27
N TRP A 730 -17.31 -16.74 -20.02
CA TRP A 730 -16.49 -16.31 -21.18
C TRP A 730 -16.70 -17.17 -22.44
N ASP A 731 -17.54 -18.20 -22.39
CA ASP A 731 -17.57 -19.28 -23.38
C ASP A 731 -18.00 -18.81 -24.78
N VAL A 732 -18.89 -17.82 -24.87
CA VAL A 732 -19.29 -17.17 -26.14
C VAL A 732 -18.10 -16.49 -26.81
N VAL A 733 -17.20 -15.87 -26.04
CA VAL A 733 -15.99 -15.24 -26.57
C VAL A 733 -14.99 -16.31 -26.99
N ALA A 734 -14.80 -17.34 -26.16
CA ALA A 734 -13.88 -18.45 -26.42
C ALA A 734 -14.24 -19.26 -27.68
N LYS A 735 -15.51 -19.63 -27.84
CA LYS A 735 -16.01 -20.40 -29.01
C LYS A 735 -15.88 -19.65 -30.34
N ASN A 736 -15.75 -18.32 -30.30
CA ASN A 736 -15.77 -17.49 -31.50
C ASN A 736 -14.39 -17.18 -32.09
N SER A 737 -13.29 -17.33 -31.34
CA SER A 737 -11.94 -17.04 -31.85
C SER A 737 -11.53 -18.00 -32.97
N GLN A 738 -10.70 -17.50 -33.90
CA GLN A 738 -10.31 -18.27 -35.09
C GLN A 738 -9.27 -19.35 -34.75
N GLU A 739 -8.37 -19.02 -33.83
CA GLU A 739 -7.32 -19.86 -33.30
C GLU A 739 -7.89 -21.06 -32.54
N GLU A 740 -9.04 -20.91 -31.89
CA GLU A 740 -9.72 -22.00 -31.20
C GLU A 740 -10.41 -22.95 -32.18
N LYS A 741 -11.01 -22.42 -33.25
CA LYS A 741 -11.61 -23.21 -34.34
C LYS A 741 -10.57 -24.00 -35.15
N ALA A 742 -9.30 -23.58 -35.12
CA ALA A 742 -8.19 -24.27 -35.77
C ALA A 742 -7.57 -25.39 -34.92
N MET A 743 -7.95 -25.53 -33.63
CA MET A 743 -7.42 -26.59 -32.76
C MET A 743 -8.18 -27.91 -32.92
N PRO A 744 -7.52 -29.07 -32.79
CA PRO A 744 -8.21 -30.36 -32.67
C PRO A 744 -9.17 -30.37 -31.46
N ASP A 745 -10.36 -30.95 -31.61
CA ASP A 745 -11.46 -30.90 -30.61
C ASP A 745 -10.99 -31.10 -29.16
N GLY A 746 -10.21 -32.15 -28.92
CA GLY A 746 -9.74 -32.51 -27.59
C GLY A 746 -8.64 -31.59 -27.01
N ALA A 747 -8.15 -30.59 -27.74
CA ALA A 747 -7.20 -29.59 -27.27
C ALA A 747 -7.86 -28.22 -27.02
N THR A 748 -9.15 -28.05 -27.32
CA THR A 748 -9.91 -26.82 -27.11
C THR A 748 -10.01 -26.45 -25.61
N TYR A 749 -10.09 -25.15 -25.28
CA TYR A 749 -10.49 -24.70 -23.94
C TYR A 749 -11.87 -25.26 -23.57
N ALA A 750 -12.77 -25.45 -24.53
CA ALA A 750 -14.07 -26.07 -24.32
C ALA A 750 -13.96 -27.53 -23.82
N SER A 751 -13.13 -28.36 -24.47
CA SER A 751 -12.90 -29.76 -24.04
C SER A 751 -12.15 -29.82 -22.72
N VAL A 752 -11.08 -29.03 -22.56
CA VAL A 752 -10.30 -28.97 -21.31
C VAL A 752 -11.17 -28.52 -20.13
N ASN A 753 -12.08 -27.56 -20.34
CA ASN A 753 -13.04 -27.16 -19.34
C ASN A 753 -14.02 -28.29 -18.97
N ALA A 754 -14.56 -29.02 -19.96
CA ALA A 754 -15.42 -30.17 -19.69
C ALA A 754 -14.70 -31.27 -18.87
N ASP A 755 -13.42 -31.51 -19.17
CA ASP A 755 -12.56 -32.43 -18.40
C ASP A 755 -12.39 -31.97 -16.95
N ILE A 756 -12.14 -30.67 -16.70
CA ILE A 756 -12.05 -30.09 -15.35
C ILE A 756 -13.36 -30.33 -14.57
N TYR A 757 -14.51 -29.94 -15.14
CA TYR A 757 -15.82 -30.13 -14.48
C TYR A 757 -16.13 -31.61 -14.19
N SER A 758 -15.75 -32.54 -15.07
CA SER A 758 -15.93 -33.97 -14.85
C SER A 758 -15.04 -34.49 -13.71
N SER A 759 -13.78 -34.04 -13.65
CA SER A 759 -12.80 -34.36 -12.63
C SER A 759 -13.23 -33.86 -11.25
N ASP A 760 -13.67 -32.61 -11.16
CA ASP A 760 -14.05 -32.00 -9.87
C ASP A 760 -15.34 -32.60 -9.31
N LYS A 761 -16.30 -32.95 -10.17
CA LYS A 761 -17.50 -33.70 -9.77
C LYS A 761 -17.12 -35.07 -9.17
N LYS A 762 -16.14 -35.76 -9.75
CA LYS A 762 -15.62 -37.04 -9.24
C LYS A 762 -14.87 -36.86 -7.91
N ASN A 763 -14.00 -35.86 -7.81
CA ASN A 763 -13.21 -35.57 -6.60
C ASN A 763 -14.11 -35.15 -5.42
N ASN A 764 -15.11 -34.29 -5.65
CA ASN A 764 -16.08 -33.91 -4.63
C ASN A 764 -16.92 -35.11 -4.17
N GLY A 765 -17.29 -36.03 -5.08
CA GLY A 765 -17.93 -37.30 -4.71
C GLY A 765 -17.04 -38.16 -3.79
N ILE A 766 -15.74 -38.24 -4.06
CA ILE A 766 -14.76 -38.96 -3.24
C ILE A 766 -14.57 -38.27 -1.88
N LEU A 767 -14.53 -36.94 -1.83
CA LEU A 767 -14.41 -36.16 -0.59
C LEU A 767 -15.63 -36.36 0.32
N ILE A 768 -16.83 -36.31 -0.25
CA ILE A 768 -18.09 -36.54 0.47
C ILE A 768 -18.15 -37.99 0.98
N ALA A 769 -17.74 -38.96 0.16
CA ALA A 769 -17.67 -40.37 0.57
C ALA A 769 -16.65 -40.62 1.69
N THR A 770 -15.47 -39.98 1.64
CA THR A 770 -14.44 -40.10 2.69
C THR A 770 -14.85 -39.40 3.98
N LEU A 771 -15.45 -38.21 3.92
CA LEU A 771 -16.05 -37.55 5.09
C LEU A 771 -17.20 -38.38 5.70
N GLY A 772 -18.03 -39.00 4.85
CA GLY A 772 -19.09 -39.92 5.29
C GLY A 772 -18.54 -41.16 6.00
N LEU A 773 -17.46 -41.77 5.47
CA LEU A 773 -16.78 -42.90 6.10
C LEU A 773 -16.10 -42.52 7.43
N VAL A 774 -15.46 -41.35 7.52
CA VAL A 774 -14.87 -40.86 8.78
C VAL A 774 -15.97 -40.54 9.81
N GLY A 775 -17.10 -39.98 9.38
CA GLY A 775 -18.29 -39.80 10.21
C GLY A 775 -18.84 -41.14 10.74
N LEU A 776 -19.03 -42.12 9.86
CA LEU A 776 -19.47 -43.48 10.24
C LEU A 776 -18.48 -44.16 11.18
N ALA A 777 -17.18 -44.10 10.93
CA ALA A 777 -16.15 -44.64 11.81
C ALA A 777 -16.16 -43.96 13.19
N SER A 778 -16.40 -42.65 13.25
CA SER A 778 -16.55 -41.89 14.49
C SER A 778 -17.79 -42.32 15.28
N VAL A 779 -18.93 -42.51 14.59
CA VAL A 779 -20.19 -42.99 15.20
C VAL A 779 -20.05 -44.44 15.69
N VAL A 780 -19.41 -45.32 14.92
CA VAL A 780 -19.14 -46.72 15.32
C VAL A 780 -18.17 -46.78 16.50
N SER A 781 -17.15 -45.91 16.54
CA SER A 781 -16.24 -45.76 17.68
C SER A 781 -16.98 -45.33 18.95
N LEU A 782 -17.82 -44.29 18.86
CA LEU A 782 -18.68 -43.82 19.96
C LEU A 782 -19.67 -44.90 20.43
N ARG A 783 -20.24 -45.68 19.51
CA ARG A 783 -21.17 -46.78 19.84
C ARG A 783 -20.44 -47.97 20.50
N ARG A 784 -19.20 -48.27 20.09
CA ARG A 784 -18.32 -49.26 20.76
C ARG A 784 -17.87 -48.79 22.14
N GLN A 785 -17.66 -47.49 22.35
CA GLN A 785 -17.40 -46.92 23.68
C GLN A 785 -18.64 -47.01 24.59
N ARG A 786 -19.83 -46.74 24.04
CA ARG A 786 -21.10 -46.80 24.80
C ARG A 786 -21.52 -48.22 25.19
N ASN A 787 -21.07 -49.25 24.48
CA ASN A 787 -21.28 -50.67 24.84
C ASN A 787 -20.15 -51.25 25.71
N ARG A 788 -19.20 -50.43 26.19
CA ARG A 788 -18.10 -50.83 27.10
C ARG A 788 -18.14 -50.13 28.46
N ASN A 789 -19.17 -49.32 28.69
CA ASN A 789 -19.57 -48.77 29.99
C ASN A 789 -20.96 -49.33 30.34
#